data_AF-A0A662YGA8-F1
#
_entry.id   AF-A0A662YGA8-F1
#
_cell.length_a   1.000
_cell.length_b   1.000
_cell.length_c   1.000
_cell.angle_alpha   90.00
_cell.angle_beta   90.00
_cell.angle_gamma   90.00
#
_symmetry.space_group_name_H-M   'P 1'
#
loop_
_entity.id
_entity.type
_entity.pdbx_description
1 polymer ?
#
loop_
_entity_poly.entity_id
_entity_poly.type
_entity_poly.pdbx_seq_one_letter_code
_entity_poly.pdbx_strand_id
1 'polypeptide(L)'
;MCGECDCGGEGVSPTRRESAYGMVRVEDAVQQVLAQTAPLEAVRLEAHEANGYVLAEPVFSTEPLPPFRASIMDGYAVVAADGVGTRIAAGDMPASALAPGQVAYITTGSPVPEGADAVVKVEDTSAAEGSDDSTHEVAVNILKAVKVGQNIRAIGSDISPGELLVNAHEVVTPAEIGLLATAGITEVTAHRRPIVGVLSTGSELVEAFQGTTTPGKIRDSNRPMLLSLIAGWGVKTVNLGVCSDSKDALRQVVTEALAKVDVLITSGGVSMGDHDLIKPLLEELGTVHFGRLLMKPGKPTTFATLEVNGKTKFAFALPGNPVSSFTTCHLLVHPALRRLRGLPVAKCQHTKVYATLTHPIKLDAERPEFHRANVEWDAKQHKFVATSTGRQIMSAGISTDLSGPAMVDVLHQVQNIQIDVVGTKVVPDEIEQIQTVVKEWADSDAVDLILTSGGTGFSPRDVTPEAIKAVLDKEIPGFTIAMLESSLKITAKAVLSRPVAGIRKNTLIVTLPGKPKAVVENFSAIAEVLPHALHLVRDPAPQLPRPNSIAMSSDPADDQVELFKVKKLIKSLQIARGNGTSMISLIIPPKDQIPRVSKMLSDEMGTASNIKSRVNRLSVLGAITSTQQRLKLYNKCPPNGLIIYCGTIITDEGKEKRVNIDFEPFKPINTSLYMCDNKFHTEALGELLQDNDRFGFIVMDGNGALYGTVAGSAREILHKFSVDLPKKHGRGGQSALRFARLRMEKRHNYVRKVAEMATQLFITNDKPNISNLVLAGSADFKNELNGSDLFDKRLAAIVVKVVDVSYGGENGFNQAIELAAETLANVKFVQEKKLIVSYMEEIAQDSGKYCFGVSDTMKALDLGAVETLILWEDLPHHRFLQRNETTGVETVKILSPSEESVTSNFVDAETGAKLETVERVPLVEWFANNYKQFGTVLEFVTARSQEGSQFCQGFGGIGGILRWKVDFMEMEYEFDDDDDFDEDAFM
;
A
#
# COMPACT_ATOMS: atom_id res chain seq x y z
N MET A 1 -8.58 43.93 -70.71
CA MET A 1 -9.67 42.93 -70.74
C MET A 1 -9.65 42.19 -69.42
N CYS A 2 -10.83 42.10 -68.78
CA CYS A 2 -11.16 41.44 -67.50
C CYS A 2 -10.51 42.10 -66.26
N GLY A 3 -11.23 42.55 -65.24
CA GLY A 3 -12.63 42.44 -64.84
C GLY A 3 -12.65 42.51 -63.32
N GLU A 4 -13.23 43.58 -62.77
CA GLU A 4 -13.31 43.86 -61.33
C GLU A 4 -14.34 42.96 -60.64
N CYS A 5 -14.02 42.48 -59.44
CA CYS A 5 -15.00 41.99 -58.47
C CYS A 5 -14.60 42.38 -57.04
N ASP A 6 -15.66 42.68 -56.30
CA ASP A 6 -15.80 43.49 -55.09
C ASP A 6 -15.77 42.63 -53.81
N CYS A 7 -15.20 43.14 -52.72
CA CYS A 7 -15.56 42.71 -51.36
C CYS A 7 -15.08 43.72 -50.30
N GLY A 8 -16.01 44.54 -49.83
CA GLY A 8 -15.85 45.52 -48.76
C GLY A 8 -15.48 44.90 -47.41
N GLY A 9 -14.52 45.52 -46.73
CA GLY A 9 -14.25 45.30 -45.31
C GLY A 9 -15.14 46.19 -44.45
N GLU A 10 -16.10 45.59 -43.74
CA GLU A 10 -16.82 46.26 -42.66
C GLU A 10 -16.00 46.25 -41.37
N GLY A 11 -16.12 47.34 -40.61
CA GLY A 11 -15.16 47.77 -39.61
C GLY A 11 -15.13 46.97 -38.31
N VAL A 12 -13.93 46.90 -37.74
CA VAL A 12 -13.63 46.39 -36.40
C VAL A 12 -14.36 47.23 -35.35
N SER A 13 -15.26 46.62 -34.57
CA SER A 13 -15.92 47.27 -33.44
C SER A 13 -14.93 47.57 -32.30
N PRO A 14 -15.05 48.72 -31.61
CA PRO A 14 -14.11 49.11 -30.56
C PRO A 14 -14.21 48.20 -29.33
N THR A 15 -13.08 47.67 -28.88
CA THR A 15 -12.94 46.79 -27.71
C THR A 15 -13.43 47.47 -26.42
N ARG A 16 -14.51 46.95 -25.82
CA ARG A 16 -14.97 47.39 -24.50
C ARG A 16 -13.93 46.98 -23.43
N ARG A 17 -13.15 47.95 -22.94
CA ARG A 17 -12.21 47.76 -21.81
C ARG A 17 -12.91 47.65 -20.45
N GLU A 18 -14.23 47.86 -20.39
CA GLU A 18 -15.05 47.73 -19.20
C GLU A 18 -16.14 46.66 -19.42
N SER A 19 -16.27 45.73 -18.46
CA SER A 19 -17.33 44.72 -18.48
C SER A 19 -18.68 45.37 -18.19
N ALA A 20 -19.70 45.00 -18.97
CA ALA A 20 -21.09 45.44 -18.77
C ALA A 20 -21.72 44.99 -17.44
N TYR A 21 -21.06 44.08 -16.70
CA TYR A 21 -21.53 43.55 -15.41
C TYR A 21 -20.60 43.96 -14.28
N GLY A 22 -21.21 44.47 -13.20
CA GLY A 22 -20.55 44.76 -11.92
C GLY A 22 -20.07 43.50 -11.19
N MET A 23 -19.28 43.69 -10.14
CA MET A 23 -18.82 42.57 -9.29
C MET A 23 -19.89 42.20 -8.26
N VAL A 24 -20.31 40.94 -8.25
CA VAL A 24 -21.32 40.39 -7.34
C VAL A 24 -20.63 39.65 -6.18
N ARG A 25 -21.11 39.80 -4.95
CA ARG A 25 -20.59 39.02 -3.80
C ARG A 25 -20.91 37.54 -4.00
N VAL A 26 -20.07 36.66 -3.46
CA VAL A 26 -20.26 35.21 -3.65
C VAL A 26 -21.57 34.74 -3.04
N GLU A 27 -21.96 35.25 -1.87
CA GLU A 27 -23.23 34.92 -1.23
C GLU A 27 -24.43 35.30 -2.10
N ASP A 28 -24.41 36.50 -2.69
CA ASP A 28 -25.48 36.99 -3.58
C ASP A 28 -25.52 36.17 -4.87
N ALA A 29 -24.36 35.81 -5.42
CA ALA A 29 -24.26 34.95 -6.60
C ALA A 29 -24.82 33.54 -6.34
N VAL A 30 -24.52 32.94 -5.18
CA VAL A 30 -25.11 31.65 -4.76
C VAL A 30 -26.63 31.76 -4.64
N GLN A 31 -27.14 32.84 -4.05
CA GLN A 31 -28.59 33.07 -3.96
C GLN A 31 -29.24 33.21 -5.34
N GLN A 32 -28.62 33.95 -6.27
CA GLN A 32 -29.10 34.07 -7.65
C GLN A 32 -29.13 32.70 -8.35
N VAL A 33 -28.07 31.90 -8.21
CA VAL A 33 -28.02 30.54 -8.76
C VAL A 33 -29.14 29.66 -8.19
N LEU A 34 -29.35 29.68 -6.87
CA LEU A 34 -30.39 28.89 -6.21
C LEU A 34 -31.81 29.37 -6.51
N ALA A 35 -31.99 30.66 -6.81
CA ALA A 35 -33.27 31.22 -7.23
C ALA A 35 -33.66 30.79 -8.65
N GLN A 36 -32.66 30.63 -9.54
CA GLN A 36 -32.88 30.20 -10.92
C GLN A 36 -32.97 28.68 -11.08
N THR A 37 -32.44 27.91 -10.12
CA THR A 37 -32.45 26.44 -10.17
C THR A 37 -33.66 25.86 -9.42
N ALA A 38 -34.48 25.09 -10.14
CA ALA A 38 -35.59 24.34 -9.58
C ALA A 38 -35.30 22.82 -9.65
N PRO A 39 -35.89 21.99 -8.78
CA PRO A 39 -35.78 20.54 -8.89
C PRO A 39 -36.21 20.07 -10.27
N LEU A 40 -35.46 19.11 -10.83
CA LEU A 40 -35.81 18.48 -12.09
C LEU A 40 -37.07 17.62 -11.94
N GLU A 41 -37.62 17.19 -13.08
CA GLU A 41 -38.82 16.37 -13.13
C GLU A 41 -38.69 15.10 -12.27
N ALA A 42 -39.78 14.77 -11.59
CA ALA A 42 -39.86 13.57 -10.78
C ALA A 42 -40.04 12.33 -11.67
N VAL A 43 -39.33 11.26 -11.33
CA VAL A 43 -39.33 9.98 -12.02
C VAL A 43 -39.65 8.88 -11.02
N ARG A 44 -40.38 7.86 -11.47
CA ARG A 44 -40.58 6.63 -10.70
C ARG A 44 -39.39 5.71 -10.91
N LEU A 45 -38.87 5.19 -9.81
CA LEU A 45 -37.73 4.30 -9.79
C LEU A 45 -38.07 3.10 -8.90
N GLU A 46 -37.48 1.96 -9.19
CA GLU A 46 -37.51 0.84 -8.26
C GLU A 46 -36.74 1.23 -6.99
N ALA A 47 -37.27 0.87 -5.83
CA ALA A 47 -36.75 1.31 -4.53
C ALA A 47 -35.28 0.94 -4.32
N HIS A 48 -34.84 -0.19 -4.89
CA HIS A 48 -33.45 -0.66 -4.78
C HIS A 48 -32.45 0.15 -5.63
N GLU A 49 -32.92 0.84 -6.67
CA GLU A 49 -32.11 1.72 -7.53
C GLU A 49 -32.07 3.17 -7.02
N ALA A 50 -32.89 3.49 -6.00
CA ALA A 50 -33.05 4.84 -5.48
C ALA A 50 -31.84 5.35 -4.67
N ASN A 51 -30.79 4.56 -4.45
CA ASN A 51 -29.61 4.98 -3.70
C ASN A 51 -29.01 6.29 -4.25
N GLY A 52 -28.89 7.31 -3.41
CA GLY A 52 -28.38 8.63 -3.77
C GLY A 52 -29.36 9.52 -4.55
N TYR A 53 -30.59 9.07 -4.81
CA TYR A 53 -31.67 9.93 -5.29
C TYR A 53 -32.32 10.72 -4.15
N VAL A 54 -33.01 11.81 -4.48
CA VAL A 54 -33.77 12.61 -3.52
C VAL A 54 -35.25 12.41 -3.79
N LEU A 55 -36.01 12.05 -2.76
CA LEU A 55 -37.44 11.81 -2.89
C LEU A 55 -38.20 13.08 -3.27
N ALA A 56 -39.14 12.96 -4.20
CA ALA A 56 -40.03 14.03 -4.61
C ALA A 56 -41.26 14.12 -3.71
N GLU A 57 -41.70 12.99 -3.17
CA GLU A 57 -42.84 12.85 -2.26
C GLU A 57 -42.45 12.02 -1.03
N PRO A 58 -43.10 12.23 0.13
CA PRO A 58 -42.83 11.44 1.33
C PRO A 58 -43.35 10.01 1.15
N VAL A 59 -42.61 9.04 1.70
CA VAL A 59 -43.00 7.63 1.67
C VAL A 59 -43.49 7.21 3.05
N PHE A 60 -44.67 6.58 3.08
CA PHE A 60 -45.31 6.09 4.31
C PHE A 60 -45.38 4.57 4.30
N SER A 61 -45.37 3.97 5.49
CA SER A 61 -45.56 2.53 5.63
C SER A 61 -46.99 2.14 5.27
N THR A 62 -47.18 1.20 4.35
CA THR A 62 -48.50 0.62 4.06
C THR A 62 -48.83 -0.54 4.99
N GLU A 63 -47.80 -1.22 5.50
CA GLU A 63 -47.91 -2.40 6.34
C GLU A 63 -47.36 -2.13 7.74
N PRO A 64 -47.85 -2.83 8.77
CA PRO A 64 -47.26 -2.77 10.11
C PRO A 64 -45.95 -3.54 10.15
N LEU A 65 -44.94 -3.01 10.84
CA LEU A 65 -43.69 -3.73 11.12
C LEU A 65 -43.55 -3.96 12.65
N PRO A 66 -43.41 -5.22 13.12
CA PRO A 66 -43.55 -6.47 12.37
C PRO A 66 -45.01 -6.70 11.91
N PRO A 67 -45.25 -7.45 10.82
CA PRO A 67 -46.59 -7.70 10.28
C PRO A 67 -47.41 -8.71 11.11
N PHE A 68 -46.74 -9.44 11.99
CA PHE A 68 -47.33 -10.40 12.92
C PHE A 68 -46.70 -10.22 14.30
N ARG A 69 -47.31 -10.84 15.31
CA ARG A 69 -46.72 -10.94 16.66
C ARG A 69 -45.41 -11.71 16.55
N ALA A 70 -44.28 -11.06 16.78
CA ALA A 70 -42.96 -11.66 16.56
C ALA A 70 -42.26 -11.98 17.88
N SER A 71 -41.52 -13.07 17.92
CA SER A 71 -40.70 -13.41 19.10
C SER A 71 -39.50 -12.48 19.25
N ILE A 72 -39.23 -12.00 20.46
CA ILE A 72 -38.04 -11.20 20.79
C ILE A 72 -36.80 -12.08 20.99
N MET A 73 -36.99 -13.38 21.28
CA MET A 73 -35.92 -14.31 21.68
C MET A 73 -36.21 -15.71 21.11
N ASP A 74 -35.18 -16.55 21.01
CA ASP A 74 -35.38 -17.97 20.73
C ASP A 74 -36.05 -18.64 21.93
N GLY A 75 -37.05 -19.48 21.68
CA GLY A 75 -37.84 -20.05 22.77
C GLY A 75 -38.99 -20.93 22.35
N TYR A 76 -39.89 -21.16 23.31
CA TYR A 76 -41.14 -21.88 23.10
C TYR A 76 -42.32 -20.92 23.30
N ALA A 77 -43.18 -20.83 22.30
CA ALA A 77 -44.47 -20.16 22.39
C ALA A 77 -45.38 -20.96 23.33
N VAL A 78 -45.98 -20.29 24.31
CA VAL A 78 -46.81 -20.91 25.35
C VAL A 78 -48.08 -20.11 25.61
N VAL A 79 -49.05 -20.75 26.28
CA VAL A 79 -50.14 -20.05 26.98
C VAL A 79 -49.67 -19.77 28.41
N ALA A 80 -49.50 -18.50 28.77
CA ALA A 80 -48.94 -18.04 30.04
C ALA A 80 -49.73 -18.56 31.26
N ALA A 81 -51.05 -18.74 31.11
CA ALA A 81 -51.92 -19.26 32.14
C ALA A 81 -51.60 -20.72 32.56
N ASP A 82 -50.97 -21.51 31.69
CA ASP A 82 -50.63 -22.91 32.00
C ASP A 82 -49.50 -23.00 33.04
N GLY A 83 -48.68 -21.94 33.18
CA GLY A 83 -47.59 -21.89 34.17
C GLY A 83 -46.45 -22.88 33.88
N VAL A 84 -45.76 -23.30 34.94
CA VAL A 84 -44.61 -24.22 34.89
C VAL A 84 -45.07 -25.68 34.72
N GLY A 85 -44.36 -26.48 33.93
CA GLY A 85 -44.63 -27.92 33.79
C GLY A 85 -44.30 -28.49 32.42
N THR A 86 -44.53 -29.80 32.25
CA THR A 86 -44.35 -30.51 30.98
C THR A 86 -45.44 -30.12 30.00
N ARG A 87 -45.05 -29.87 28.75
CA ARG A 87 -45.93 -29.49 27.66
C ARG A 87 -45.62 -30.33 26.43
N ILE A 88 -46.63 -30.61 25.64
CA ILE A 88 -46.48 -31.42 24.42
C ILE A 88 -46.12 -30.48 23.28
N ALA A 89 -45.11 -30.84 22.48
CA ALA A 89 -44.77 -30.04 21.32
C ALA A 89 -45.85 -30.17 20.24
N ALA A 90 -46.29 -29.04 19.69
CA ALA A 90 -47.34 -28.99 18.66
C ALA A 90 -46.83 -29.36 17.24
N GLY A 91 -45.57 -29.79 17.09
CA GLY A 91 -44.94 -30.08 15.80
C GLY A 91 -44.32 -28.85 15.13
N ASP A 92 -43.80 -29.03 13.91
CA ASP A 92 -43.22 -27.96 13.10
C ASP A 92 -44.31 -27.04 12.52
N MET A 93 -44.10 -25.73 12.68
CA MET A 93 -44.94 -24.67 12.15
C MET A 93 -44.79 -24.52 10.61
N PRO A 94 -45.81 -24.01 9.87
CA PRO A 94 -46.91 -23.18 10.39
C PRO A 94 -48.33 -23.73 10.19
N ALA A 95 -49.22 -23.37 11.14
CA ALA A 95 -50.70 -23.36 11.08
C ALA A 95 -51.50 -24.43 11.88
N SER A 96 -51.21 -24.56 13.18
CA SER A 96 -52.23 -24.98 14.16
C SER A 96 -52.25 -24.02 15.35
N ALA A 97 -53.44 -23.61 15.79
CA ALA A 97 -53.58 -22.82 17.00
C ALA A 97 -53.08 -23.64 18.19
N LEU A 98 -52.20 -23.05 19.01
CA LEU A 98 -51.63 -23.67 20.19
C LEU A 98 -52.73 -23.87 21.23
N ALA A 99 -53.05 -25.13 21.55
CA ALA A 99 -54.01 -25.43 22.61
C ALA A 99 -53.35 -25.30 23.99
N PRO A 100 -54.14 -25.04 25.06
CA PRO A 100 -53.62 -25.08 26.43
C PRO A 100 -52.92 -26.42 26.72
N GLY A 101 -51.72 -26.35 27.32
CA GLY A 101 -50.85 -27.49 27.59
C GLY A 101 -49.90 -27.86 26.44
N GLN A 102 -49.96 -27.18 25.30
CA GLN A 102 -49.04 -27.37 24.17
C GLN A 102 -47.99 -26.25 24.09
N VAL A 103 -46.88 -26.53 23.40
CA VAL A 103 -45.82 -25.54 23.10
C VAL A 103 -45.32 -25.70 21.67
N ALA A 104 -44.84 -24.62 21.08
CA ALA A 104 -44.20 -24.63 19.77
C ALA A 104 -42.84 -23.95 19.86
N TYR A 105 -41.80 -24.58 19.31
CA TYR A 105 -40.48 -23.95 19.21
C TYR A 105 -40.52 -22.81 18.19
N ILE A 106 -39.98 -21.66 18.58
CA ILE A 106 -39.93 -20.45 17.75
C ILE A 106 -38.57 -19.77 17.93
N THR A 107 -37.97 -19.37 16.82
CA THR A 107 -36.74 -18.57 16.82
C THR A 107 -37.05 -17.07 16.89
N THR A 108 -36.04 -16.27 17.19
CA THR A 108 -36.10 -14.81 17.23
C THR A 108 -36.60 -14.28 15.88
N GLY A 109 -37.59 -13.40 15.92
CA GLY A 109 -38.24 -12.85 14.72
C GLY A 109 -39.33 -13.73 14.12
N SER A 110 -39.51 -14.99 14.57
CA SER A 110 -40.56 -15.88 14.05
C SER A 110 -41.97 -15.44 14.49
N PRO A 111 -43.01 -15.73 13.67
CA PRO A 111 -44.40 -15.54 14.05
C PRO A 111 -44.79 -16.35 15.29
N VAL A 112 -45.43 -15.70 16.25
CA VAL A 112 -46.03 -16.36 17.41
C VAL A 112 -47.34 -17.04 16.97
N PRO A 113 -47.50 -18.35 17.19
CA PRO A 113 -48.71 -19.09 16.83
C PRO A 113 -49.98 -18.50 17.45
N GLU A 114 -51.12 -18.63 16.76
CA GLU A 114 -52.43 -18.33 17.36
C GLU A 114 -52.65 -19.19 18.62
N GLY A 115 -53.28 -18.64 19.65
CA GLY A 115 -53.44 -19.31 20.95
C GLY A 115 -52.31 -19.06 21.94
N ALA A 116 -51.07 -18.83 21.49
CA ALA A 116 -49.96 -18.46 22.36
C ALA A 116 -50.00 -16.96 22.73
N ASP A 117 -49.72 -16.64 24.00
CA ASP A 117 -49.75 -15.27 24.53
C ASP A 117 -48.41 -14.82 25.15
N ALA A 118 -47.40 -15.72 25.23
CA ALA A 118 -46.05 -15.42 25.70
C ALA A 118 -45.00 -16.35 25.08
N VAL A 119 -43.72 -15.95 25.14
CA VAL A 119 -42.58 -16.80 24.73
C VAL A 119 -41.65 -17.03 25.92
N VAL A 120 -41.41 -18.30 26.23
CA VAL A 120 -40.41 -18.72 27.23
C VAL A 120 -39.09 -18.92 26.51
N LYS A 121 -38.00 -18.31 26.99
CA LYS A 121 -36.66 -18.47 26.38
C LYS A 121 -36.23 -19.93 26.40
N VAL A 122 -35.50 -20.41 25.38
CA VAL A 122 -34.99 -21.81 25.34
C VAL A 122 -34.21 -22.14 26.61
N GLU A 123 -33.43 -21.18 27.10
CA GLU A 123 -32.72 -21.26 28.37
C GLU A 123 -33.63 -21.70 29.52
N ASP A 124 -34.85 -21.15 29.60
CA ASP A 124 -35.84 -21.40 30.64
C ASP A 124 -36.69 -22.68 30.39
N THR A 125 -36.21 -23.58 29.53
CA THR A 125 -36.86 -24.87 29.18
C THR A 125 -35.89 -26.06 29.20
N SER A 126 -36.40 -27.29 29.23
CA SER A 126 -35.59 -28.51 29.11
C SER A 126 -36.38 -29.66 28.48
N ALA A 127 -35.74 -30.55 27.71
CA ALA A 127 -36.37 -31.74 27.14
C ALA A 127 -37.06 -32.63 28.20
N ALA A 128 -38.19 -33.25 27.85
CA ALA A 128 -38.82 -34.30 28.65
C ALA A 128 -38.15 -35.67 28.39
N GLU A 129 -38.19 -36.59 29.37
CA GLU A 129 -37.58 -37.93 29.24
C GLU A 129 -38.24 -38.75 28.12
N GLY A 130 -37.45 -39.22 27.14
CA GLY A 130 -37.90 -40.14 26.08
C GLY A 130 -37.81 -39.64 24.63
N SER A 131 -37.27 -38.44 24.37
CA SER A 131 -37.01 -37.97 23.00
C SER A 131 -35.60 -38.36 22.53
N ASP A 132 -35.52 -39.28 21.57
CA ASP A 132 -34.27 -39.59 20.85
C ASP A 132 -33.86 -38.42 19.94
N ASP A 133 -32.56 -38.38 19.63
CA ASP A 133 -31.74 -37.32 19.04
C ASP A 133 -32.10 -36.94 17.57
N SER A 134 -33.38 -36.76 17.24
CA SER A 134 -33.84 -36.30 15.92
C SER A 134 -34.86 -35.16 16.03
N THR A 135 -34.39 -33.94 15.77
CA THR A 135 -35.06 -32.70 15.30
C THR A 135 -36.40 -32.21 15.90
N HIS A 136 -37.20 -32.99 16.63
CA HIS A 136 -38.46 -32.55 17.25
C HIS A 136 -38.62 -33.16 18.66
N GLU A 137 -38.48 -32.34 19.70
CA GLU A 137 -38.77 -32.75 21.07
C GLU A 137 -40.27 -33.02 21.22
N VAL A 138 -40.69 -34.24 21.56
CA VAL A 138 -42.12 -34.59 21.69
C VAL A 138 -42.79 -33.89 22.88
N ALA A 139 -42.02 -33.58 23.92
CA ALA A 139 -42.48 -32.81 25.07
C ALA A 139 -41.34 -32.00 25.71
N VAL A 140 -41.69 -30.82 26.24
CA VAL A 140 -40.76 -29.82 26.78
C VAL A 140 -41.21 -29.39 28.16
N ASN A 141 -40.28 -29.33 29.10
CA ASN A 141 -40.53 -28.83 30.44
C ASN A 141 -40.27 -27.32 30.49
N ILE A 142 -41.33 -26.55 30.77
CA ILE A 142 -41.22 -25.11 31.05
C ILE A 142 -40.78 -24.94 32.49
N LEU A 143 -39.60 -24.35 32.72
CA LEU A 143 -38.98 -24.23 34.06
C LEU A 143 -39.39 -22.96 34.79
N LYS A 144 -39.78 -21.91 34.04
CA LYS A 144 -40.12 -20.59 34.58
C LYS A 144 -41.41 -20.07 33.96
N ALA A 145 -42.34 -19.62 34.81
CA ALA A 145 -43.58 -18.99 34.36
C ALA A 145 -43.29 -17.65 33.68
N VAL A 146 -44.07 -17.34 32.64
CA VAL A 146 -44.03 -16.07 31.89
C VAL A 146 -45.34 -15.32 32.06
N LYS A 147 -45.29 -14.00 31.87
CA LYS A 147 -46.48 -13.14 31.87
C LYS A 147 -47.03 -13.01 30.44
N VAL A 148 -48.33 -12.74 30.33
CA VAL A 148 -48.99 -12.41 29.06
C VAL A 148 -48.24 -11.26 28.38
N GLY A 149 -47.94 -11.42 27.09
CA GLY A 149 -47.20 -10.46 26.25
C GLY A 149 -45.68 -10.47 26.44
N GLN A 150 -45.13 -11.29 27.35
CA GLN A 150 -43.70 -11.32 27.61
C GLN A 150 -42.93 -11.91 26.42
N ASN A 151 -41.83 -11.23 26.04
CA ASN A 151 -40.95 -11.59 24.93
C ASN A 151 -41.65 -11.60 23.54
N ILE A 152 -42.74 -10.85 23.37
CA ILE A 152 -43.47 -10.72 22.10
C ILE A 152 -43.47 -9.26 21.67
N ARG A 153 -43.10 -9.01 20.41
CA ARG A 153 -43.36 -7.71 19.76
C ARG A 153 -44.79 -7.69 19.23
N ALA A 154 -45.52 -6.63 19.55
CA ALA A 154 -46.84 -6.41 18.98
C ALA A 154 -46.75 -6.10 17.49
N ILE A 155 -47.84 -6.33 16.76
CA ILE A 155 -47.95 -5.94 15.35
C ILE A 155 -47.79 -4.43 15.25
N GLY A 156 -46.90 -3.97 14.38
CA GLY A 156 -46.64 -2.54 14.16
C GLY A 156 -45.90 -1.83 15.30
N SER A 157 -45.22 -2.56 16.19
CA SER A 157 -44.46 -1.96 17.30
C SER A 157 -43.23 -1.16 16.85
N ASP A 158 -42.64 -1.51 15.71
CA ASP A 158 -41.50 -0.81 15.15
C ASP A 158 -41.96 0.33 14.24
N ILE A 159 -42.94 0.04 13.38
CA ILE A 159 -43.52 0.98 12.42
C ILE A 159 -45.03 0.72 12.33
N SER A 160 -45.81 1.75 12.56
CA SER A 160 -47.26 1.71 12.38
C SER A 160 -47.67 1.96 10.93
N PRO A 161 -48.77 1.36 10.43
CA PRO A 161 -49.32 1.73 9.13
C PRO A 161 -49.63 3.24 9.07
N GLY A 162 -49.23 3.89 7.99
CA GLY A 162 -49.35 5.34 7.80
C GLY A 162 -48.24 6.17 8.46
N GLU A 163 -47.27 5.54 9.13
CA GLU A 163 -46.10 6.24 9.67
C GLU A 163 -45.14 6.65 8.54
N LEU A 164 -44.51 7.82 8.70
CA LEU A 164 -43.56 8.37 7.73
C LEU A 164 -42.25 7.58 7.80
N LEU A 165 -41.86 6.94 6.70
CA LEU A 165 -40.58 6.23 6.59
C LEU A 165 -39.45 7.18 6.20
N VAL A 166 -39.64 7.91 5.10
CA VAL A 166 -38.65 8.83 4.54
C VAL A 166 -39.37 10.08 4.05
N ASN A 167 -38.85 11.26 4.41
CA ASN A 167 -39.48 12.52 4.07
C ASN A 167 -39.18 12.94 2.62
N ALA A 168 -40.05 13.77 2.03
CA ALA A 168 -39.76 14.42 0.76
C ALA A 168 -38.51 15.31 0.88
N HIS A 169 -37.79 15.44 -0.23
CA HIS A 169 -36.57 16.24 -0.34
C HIS A 169 -35.38 15.73 0.51
N GLU A 170 -35.41 14.45 0.88
CA GLU A 170 -34.30 13.75 1.54
C GLU A 170 -33.61 12.76 0.62
N VAL A 171 -32.31 12.59 0.83
CA VAL A 171 -31.47 11.68 0.05
C VAL A 171 -31.69 10.27 0.57
N VAL A 172 -32.02 9.34 -0.32
CA VAL A 172 -32.10 7.91 -0.01
C VAL A 172 -30.67 7.37 0.13
N THR A 173 -30.33 6.81 1.29
CA THR A 173 -29.05 6.13 1.55
C THR A 173 -29.28 4.61 1.69
N PRO A 174 -28.23 3.80 1.85
CA PRO A 174 -28.41 2.35 2.04
C PRO A 174 -29.32 1.98 3.22
N ALA A 175 -29.38 2.81 4.27
CA ALA A 175 -30.26 2.59 5.40
C ALA A 175 -31.75 2.75 5.02
N GLU A 176 -32.09 3.82 4.28
CA GLU A 176 -33.45 4.02 3.79
C GLU A 176 -33.86 2.93 2.80
N ILE A 177 -32.95 2.41 1.97
CA ILE A 177 -33.26 1.26 1.08
C ILE A 177 -33.66 0.04 1.90
N GLY A 178 -32.93 -0.27 2.97
CA GLY A 178 -33.28 -1.37 3.88
C GLY A 178 -34.64 -1.16 4.54
N LEU A 179 -34.94 0.07 4.94
CA LEU A 179 -36.24 0.45 5.51
C LEU A 179 -37.39 0.28 4.50
N LEU A 180 -37.22 0.80 3.28
CA LEU A 180 -38.20 0.68 2.20
C LEU A 180 -38.48 -0.79 1.86
N ALA A 181 -37.43 -1.61 1.75
CA ALA A 181 -37.55 -3.03 1.50
C ALA A 181 -38.30 -3.77 2.62
N THR A 182 -38.01 -3.42 3.88
CA THR A 182 -38.66 -4.02 5.05
C THR A 182 -40.14 -3.64 5.14
N ALA A 183 -40.50 -2.43 4.70
CA ALA A 183 -41.88 -1.96 4.62
C ALA A 183 -42.63 -2.39 3.34
N GLY A 184 -42.00 -3.20 2.47
CA GLY A 184 -42.62 -3.69 1.24
C GLY A 184 -42.76 -2.63 0.13
N ILE A 185 -42.05 -1.50 0.22
CA ILE A 185 -42.08 -0.45 -0.79
C ILE A 185 -41.20 -0.84 -1.97
N THR A 186 -41.82 -1.12 -3.11
CA THR A 186 -41.12 -1.56 -4.34
C THR A 186 -40.72 -0.41 -5.25
N GLU A 187 -41.45 0.71 -5.20
CA GLU A 187 -41.23 1.88 -6.05
C GLU A 187 -41.25 3.17 -5.23
N VAL A 188 -40.43 4.13 -5.63
CA VAL A 188 -40.42 5.49 -5.06
C VAL A 188 -40.38 6.54 -6.16
N THR A 189 -41.01 7.68 -5.90
CA THR A 189 -40.93 8.84 -6.78
C THR A 189 -39.81 9.77 -6.32
N ALA A 190 -38.80 9.96 -7.16
CA ALA A 190 -37.62 10.78 -6.84
C ALA A 190 -37.29 11.76 -7.97
N HIS A 191 -36.60 12.85 -7.66
CA HIS A 191 -36.14 13.79 -8.67
C HIS A 191 -35.03 13.18 -9.52
N ARG A 192 -35.13 13.29 -10.85
CA ARG A 192 -34.07 12.79 -11.72
C ARG A 192 -32.75 13.53 -11.48
N ARG A 193 -31.64 12.85 -11.77
CA ARG A 193 -30.31 13.48 -11.69
C ARG A 193 -30.06 14.40 -12.89
N PRO A 194 -29.40 15.56 -12.68
CA PRO A 194 -28.95 16.39 -13.77
C PRO A 194 -27.85 15.69 -14.57
N ILE A 195 -27.80 15.96 -15.87
CA ILE A 195 -26.69 15.58 -16.75
C ILE A 195 -25.81 16.82 -16.95
N VAL A 196 -24.51 16.70 -16.65
CA VAL A 196 -23.57 17.82 -16.69
C VAL A 196 -22.53 17.62 -17.79
N GLY A 197 -22.47 18.54 -18.76
CA GLY A 197 -21.45 18.56 -19.79
C GLY A 197 -20.28 19.44 -19.38
N VAL A 198 -19.04 18.98 -19.58
CA VAL A 198 -17.84 19.79 -19.34
C VAL A 198 -17.05 19.96 -20.64
N LEU A 199 -16.84 21.22 -21.03
CA LEU A 199 -16.13 21.65 -22.22
C LEU A 199 -14.92 22.52 -21.82
N SER A 200 -13.74 22.23 -22.34
CA SER A 200 -12.59 23.14 -22.23
C SER A 200 -12.44 23.96 -23.51
N THR A 201 -12.12 25.25 -23.36
CA THR A 201 -11.87 26.16 -24.49
C THR A 201 -10.49 26.78 -24.35
N GLY A 202 -9.74 26.76 -25.44
CA GLY A 202 -8.41 27.35 -25.49
C GLY A 202 -7.62 26.76 -26.64
N SER A 203 -7.19 27.62 -27.56
CA SER A 203 -6.42 27.21 -28.74
C SER A 203 -5.03 26.67 -28.36
N GLU A 204 -4.54 26.93 -27.14
CA GLU A 204 -3.33 26.38 -26.55
C GLU A 204 -3.50 24.97 -25.96
N LEU A 205 -4.73 24.50 -25.78
CA LEU A 205 -5.00 23.27 -25.06
C LEU A 205 -4.81 22.03 -25.94
N VAL A 206 -4.29 20.95 -25.34
CA VAL A 206 -4.26 19.59 -25.88
C VAL A 206 -4.88 18.61 -24.87
N GLU A 207 -5.22 17.41 -25.34
CA GLU A 207 -5.86 16.38 -24.51
C GLU A 207 -4.98 15.97 -23.30
N ALA A 208 -5.62 15.70 -22.16
CA ALA A 208 -4.94 15.62 -20.86
C ALA A 208 -3.98 14.43 -20.72
N PHE A 209 -4.28 13.32 -21.40
CA PHE A 209 -3.61 12.02 -21.23
C PHE A 209 -3.05 11.44 -22.54
N GLN A 210 -2.76 12.28 -23.54
CA GLN A 210 -2.22 11.84 -24.83
C GLN A 210 -0.86 12.47 -25.12
N GLY A 211 0.11 11.64 -25.50
CA GLY A 211 1.39 12.01 -26.13
C GLY A 211 2.26 13.04 -25.40
N THR A 212 3.30 13.49 -26.10
CA THR A 212 4.18 14.59 -25.72
C THR A 212 3.62 15.94 -26.18
N THR A 213 3.69 16.96 -25.33
CA THR A 213 3.23 18.33 -25.67
C THR A 213 4.23 19.03 -26.58
N THR A 214 3.75 19.74 -27.60
CA THR A 214 4.58 20.62 -28.41
C THR A 214 4.77 21.99 -27.74
N PRO A 215 5.86 22.73 -28.06
CA PRO A 215 6.07 24.07 -27.52
C PRO A 215 4.88 25.00 -27.79
N GLY A 216 4.42 25.71 -26.75
CA GLY A 216 3.25 26.60 -26.83
C GLY A 216 1.89 25.93 -26.63
N LYS A 217 1.85 24.60 -26.48
CA LYS A 217 0.66 23.86 -26.08
C LYS A 217 0.73 23.43 -24.61
N ILE A 218 -0.41 23.41 -23.94
CA ILE A 218 -0.55 22.96 -22.55
C ILE A 218 -1.66 21.91 -22.43
N ARG A 219 -1.53 20.98 -21.49
CA ARG A 219 -2.54 19.93 -21.27
C ARG A 219 -3.76 20.48 -20.57
N ASP A 220 -4.94 20.04 -21.00
CA ASP A 220 -6.21 20.35 -20.35
C ASP A 220 -6.34 19.65 -19.00
N SER A 221 -6.00 20.35 -17.91
CA SER A 221 -6.17 19.83 -16.56
C SER A 221 -7.57 20.02 -15.99
N ASN A 222 -8.35 20.97 -16.51
CA ASN A 222 -9.59 21.40 -15.85
C ASN A 222 -10.75 20.47 -16.14
N ARG A 223 -10.92 20.06 -17.40
CA ARG A 223 -12.02 19.14 -17.76
C ARG A 223 -11.94 17.80 -17.04
N PRO A 224 -10.82 17.04 -17.05
CA PRO A 224 -10.76 15.79 -16.29
C PRO A 224 -10.96 16.00 -14.78
N MET A 225 -10.43 17.10 -14.21
CA MET A 225 -10.65 17.46 -12.80
C MET A 225 -12.14 17.71 -12.50
N LEU A 226 -12.82 18.52 -13.31
CA LEU A 226 -14.24 18.86 -13.13
C LEU A 226 -15.15 17.66 -13.36
N LEU A 227 -14.87 16.83 -14.38
CA LEU A 227 -15.60 15.59 -14.64
C LEU A 227 -15.51 14.64 -13.43
N SER A 228 -14.29 14.42 -12.92
CA SER A 228 -14.06 13.57 -11.74
C SER A 228 -14.75 14.12 -10.49
N LEU A 229 -14.62 15.43 -10.24
CA LEU A 229 -15.24 16.09 -9.09
C LEU A 229 -16.77 15.95 -9.08
N ILE A 230 -17.41 16.17 -10.22
CA ILE A 230 -18.87 16.13 -10.36
C ILE A 230 -19.39 14.69 -10.32
N ALA A 231 -18.67 13.74 -10.93
CA ALA A 231 -18.98 12.33 -10.82
C ALA A 231 -18.92 11.85 -9.36
N GLY A 232 -17.95 12.32 -8.58
CA GLY A 232 -17.85 12.07 -7.14
C GLY A 232 -19.03 12.58 -6.31
N TRP A 233 -19.81 13.55 -6.82
CA TRP A 233 -21.07 14.00 -6.21
C TRP A 233 -22.29 13.16 -6.61
N GLY A 234 -22.08 12.06 -7.35
CA GLY A 234 -23.11 11.15 -7.83
C GLY A 234 -23.91 11.69 -9.02
N VAL A 235 -23.37 12.66 -9.76
CA VAL A 235 -24.01 13.32 -10.91
C VAL A 235 -23.44 12.78 -12.22
N LYS A 236 -24.29 12.53 -13.21
CA LYS A 236 -23.86 12.02 -14.52
C LYS A 236 -23.14 13.12 -15.29
N THR A 237 -21.94 12.82 -15.76
CA THR A 237 -21.10 13.76 -16.51
C THR A 237 -20.93 13.34 -17.97
N VAL A 238 -20.83 14.31 -18.87
CA VAL A 238 -20.54 14.13 -20.31
C VAL A 238 -19.29 14.92 -20.65
N ASN A 239 -18.30 14.23 -21.21
CA ASN A 239 -17.08 14.84 -21.72
C ASN A 239 -17.35 15.46 -23.09
N LEU A 240 -17.27 16.79 -23.21
CA LEU A 240 -17.52 17.51 -24.45
C LEU A 240 -16.22 17.85 -25.21
N GLY A 241 -15.06 17.43 -24.69
CA GLY A 241 -13.75 17.62 -25.33
C GLY A 241 -13.18 19.03 -25.18
N VAL A 242 -12.24 19.36 -26.08
CA VAL A 242 -11.59 20.66 -26.19
C VAL A 242 -12.07 21.33 -27.48
N CYS A 243 -12.58 22.56 -27.38
CA CYS A 243 -13.00 23.36 -28.53
C CYS A 243 -11.99 24.49 -28.78
N SER A 244 -11.71 24.78 -30.05
CA SER A 244 -10.89 25.92 -30.46
C SER A 244 -11.66 27.24 -30.31
N ASP A 245 -10.95 28.36 -30.16
CA ASP A 245 -11.54 29.68 -29.97
C ASP A 245 -12.04 30.31 -31.28
N SER A 246 -12.84 29.57 -32.06
CA SER A 246 -13.55 30.11 -33.23
C SER A 246 -15.03 30.29 -32.90
N LYS A 247 -15.62 31.43 -33.31
CA LYS A 247 -17.01 31.77 -32.97
C LYS A 247 -18.00 30.71 -33.49
N ASP A 248 -17.79 30.23 -34.71
CA ASP A 248 -18.68 29.26 -35.34
C ASP A 248 -18.55 27.85 -34.76
N ALA A 249 -17.32 27.36 -34.53
CA ALA A 249 -17.13 26.04 -33.93
C ALA A 249 -17.64 26.01 -32.48
N LEU A 250 -17.38 27.07 -31.71
CA LEU A 250 -17.86 27.19 -30.34
C LEU A 250 -19.39 27.23 -30.27
N ARG A 251 -20.04 28.00 -31.16
CA ARG A 251 -21.50 28.04 -31.25
C ARG A 251 -22.08 26.66 -31.56
N GLN A 252 -21.49 25.95 -32.52
CA GLN A 252 -21.93 24.61 -32.90
C GLN A 252 -21.82 23.64 -31.71
N VAL A 253 -20.63 23.54 -31.10
CA VAL A 253 -20.38 22.61 -29.97
C VAL A 253 -21.27 22.92 -28.77
N VAL A 254 -21.46 24.20 -28.42
CA VAL A 254 -22.32 24.61 -27.31
C VAL A 254 -23.79 24.26 -27.59
N THR A 255 -24.27 24.51 -28.81
CA THR A 255 -25.66 24.20 -29.19
C THR A 255 -25.93 22.69 -29.17
N GLU A 256 -25.00 21.90 -29.71
CA GLU A 256 -25.07 20.42 -29.67
C GLU A 256 -24.99 19.88 -28.23
N ALA A 257 -24.16 20.49 -27.39
CA ALA A 257 -24.04 20.13 -25.97
C ALA A 257 -25.33 20.40 -25.20
N LEU A 258 -25.93 21.59 -25.36
CA LEU A 258 -27.16 21.98 -24.66
C LEU A 258 -28.37 21.10 -25.01
N ALA A 259 -28.35 20.45 -26.17
CA ALA A 259 -29.36 19.44 -26.53
C ALA A 259 -29.23 18.14 -25.69
N LYS A 260 -28.03 17.83 -25.18
CA LYS A 260 -27.71 16.56 -24.48
C LYS A 260 -27.63 16.71 -22.96
N VAL A 261 -27.36 17.91 -22.45
CA VAL A 261 -27.07 18.16 -21.02
C VAL A 261 -28.07 19.13 -20.39
N ASP A 262 -28.20 19.11 -19.07
CA ASP A 262 -29.00 20.09 -18.32
C ASP A 262 -28.15 21.26 -17.83
N VAL A 263 -26.89 20.96 -17.52
CA VAL A 263 -25.90 21.95 -17.08
C VAL A 263 -24.68 21.85 -17.99
N LEU A 264 -24.32 22.97 -18.62
CA LEU A 264 -23.08 23.12 -19.37
C LEU A 264 -22.06 23.83 -18.49
N ILE A 265 -20.86 23.26 -18.37
CA ILE A 265 -19.73 23.88 -17.69
C ILE A 265 -18.63 24.09 -18.72
N THR A 266 -18.19 25.33 -18.86
CA THR A 266 -17.04 25.67 -19.70
C THR A 266 -15.86 26.10 -18.85
N SER A 267 -14.64 25.78 -19.30
CA SER A 267 -13.40 26.16 -18.63
C SER A 267 -12.47 26.86 -19.62
N GLY A 268 -12.15 28.13 -19.37
CA GLY A 268 -11.40 28.99 -20.28
C GLY A 268 -12.32 29.98 -21.02
N GLY A 269 -11.75 30.97 -21.71
CA GLY A 269 -12.52 31.89 -22.57
C GLY A 269 -13.53 32.82 -21.86
N VAL A 270 -13.30 33.17 -20.58
CA VAL A 270 -14.24 33.94 -19.72
C VAL A 270 -13.69 35.29 -19.18
N SER A 271 -12.51 35.72 -19.60
CA SER A 271 -11.83 36.92 -19.08
C SER A 271 -12.19 38.21 -19.85
N MET A 272 -11.20 39.08 -20.13
CA MET A 272 -11.33 40.36 -20.86
C MET A 272 -10.47 40.41 -22.15
N GLY A 273 -9.97 39.28 -22.62
CA GLY A 273 -9.15 39.18 -23.83
C GLY A 273 -9.98 39.11 -25.11
N ASP A 274 -9.37 39.45 -26.24
CA ASP A 274 -10.01 39.47 -27.56
C ASP A 274 -10.52 38.07 -28.04
N HIS A 275 -10.16 37.01 -27.31
CA HIS A 275 -10.54 35.63 -27.57
C HIS A 275 -11.59 35.06 -26.58
N ASP A 276 -12.15 35.87 -25.67
CA ASP A 276 -13.17 35.41 -24.70
C ASP A 276 -14.58 35.35 -25.33
N LEU A 277 -14.81 34.32 -26.14
CA LEU A 277 -16.02 34.16 -26.96
C LEU A 277 -17.23 33.54 -26.23
N ILE A 278 -17.03 32.92 -25.06
CA ILE A 278 -18.10 32.23 -24.32
C ILE A 278 -19.16 33.20 -23.82
N LYS A 279 -18.75 34.31 -23.19
CA LYS A 279 -19.71 35.23 -22.56
C LYS A 279 -20.63 35.91 -23.57
N PRO A 280 -20.13 36.48 -24.70
CA PRO A 280 -21.01 36.98 -25.76
C PRO A 280 -21.94 35.90 -26.32
N LEU A 281 -21.44 34.66 -26.48
CA LEU A 281 -22.27 33.55 -26.96
C LEU A 281 -23.42 33.23 -25.98
N LEU A 282 -23.16 33.24 -24.66
CA LEU A 282 -24.20 33.02 -23.65
C LEU A 282 -25.22 34.17 -23.60
N GLU A 283 -24.81 35.41 -23.90
CA GLU A 283 -25.72 36.57 -24.02
C GLU A 283 -26.60 36.48 -25.27
N GLU A 284 -26.07 35.95 -26.37
CA GLU A 284 -26.83 35.72 -27.60
C GLU A 284 -27.84 34.56 -27.44
N LEU A 285 -27.49 33.52 -26.69
CA LEU A 285 -28.30 32.31 -26.53
C LEU A 285 -29.25 32.34 -25.33
N GLY A 286 -29.08 33.25 -24.37
CA GLY A 286 -29.83 33.25 -23.12
C GLY A 286 -29.64 34.49 -22.26
N THR A 287 -29.96 34.35 -20.97
CA THR A 287 -29.85 35.43 -19.98
C THR A 287 -28.65 35.19 -19.08
N VAL A 288 -27.68 36.10 -19.10
CA VAL A 288 -26.54 36.12 -18.16
C VAL A 288 -26.96 36.86 -16.89
N HIS A 289 -26.91 36.17 -15.75
CA HIS A 289 -27.30 36.73 -14.45
C HIS A 289 -26.16 37.54 -13.82
N PHE A 290 -24.94 37.00 -13.90
CA PHE A 290 -23.72 37.71 -13.53
C PHE A 290 -22.56 37.18 -14.35
N GLY A 291 -21.54 38.02 -14.53
CA GLY A 291 -20.31 37.65 -15.24
C GLY A 291 -19.02 37.94 -14.47
N ARG A 292 -19.11 38.42 -13.22
CA ARG A 292 -17.96 38.70 -12.36
C ARG A 292 -18.29 38.51 -10.89
N LEU A 293 -17.37 37.88 -10.16
CA LEU A 293 -17.48 37.68 -8.72
C LEU A 293 -16.46 38.54 -7.95
N LEU A 294 -16.89 39.05 -6.81
CA LEU A 294 -16.05 39.72 -5.82
C LEU A 294 -15.34 38.66 -4.95
N MET A 295 -14.39 37.96 -5.56
CA MET A 295 -13.60 36.93 -4.87
C MET A 295 -12.20 36.77 -5.47
N LYS A 296 -11.37 36.03 -4.74
CA LYS A 296 -10.05 35.57 -5.19
C LYS A 296 -9.81 34.15 -4.63
N PRO A 297 -9.45 33.16 -5.46
CA PRO A 297 -9.39 33.19 -6.92
C PRO A 297 -10.81 33.07 -7.53
N GLY A 298 -11.02 33.34 -8.83
CA GLY A 298 -12.33 33.15 -9.46
C GLY A 298 -13.13 34.38 -9.88
N LYS A 299 -12.48 35.54 -10.08
CA LYS A 299 -13.17 36.77 -10.52
C LYS A 299 -13.97 36.62 -11.83
N PRO A 300 -13.43 36.05 -12.93
CA PRO A 300 -14.16 35.95 -14.20
C PRO A 300 -15.01 34.66 -14.23
N THR A 301 -16.15 34.68 -13.54
CA THR A 301 -17.09 33.57 -13.53
C THR A 301 -18.47 34.05 -13.95
N THR A 302 -19.07 33.32 -14.89
CA THR A 302 -20.36 33.67 -15.49
C THR A 302 -21.38 32.58 -15.21
N PHE A 303 -22.60 32.99 -14.88
CA PHE A 303 -23.75 32.11 -14.78
C PHE A 303 -24.87 32.62 -15.69
N ALA A 304 -25.43 31.72 -16.50
CA ALA A 304 -26.49 32.02 -17.45
C ALA A 304 -27.57 30.94 -17.46
N THR A 305 -28.80 31.36 -17.79
CA THR A 305 -29.93 30.46 -18.08
C THR A 305 -30.29 30.56 -19.56
N LEU A 306 -30.49 29.41 -20.20
CA LEU A 306 -30.80 29.30 -21.62
C LEU A 306 -32.09 28.51 -21.81
N GLU A 307 -32.84 28.79 -22.87
CA GLU A 307 -34.06 28.06 -23.21
C GLU A 307 -33.82 27.20 -24.44
N VAL A 308 -33.92 25.88 -24.30
CA VAL A 308 -33.69 24.92 -25.38
C VAL A 308 -34.83 23.91 -25.41
N ASN A 309 -35.57 23.87 -26.52
CA ASN A 309 -36.75 23.00 -26.70
C ASN A 309 -37.79 23.15 -25.58
N GLY A 310 -38.00 24.37 -25.07
CA GLY A 310 -38.93 24.68 -23.98
C GLY A 310 -38.49 24.20 -22.59
N LYS A 311 -37.22 23.79 -22.44
CA LYS A 311 -36.60 23.47 -21.15
C LYS A 311 -35.50 24.48 -20.83
N THR A 312 -35.52 25.00 -19.61
CA THR A 312 -34.43 25.82 -19.08
C THR A 312 -33.18 24.98 -18.85
N LYS A 313 -32.05 25.46 -19.37
CA LYS A 313 -30.69 24.91 -19.25
C LYS A 313 -29.80 25.90 -18.52
N PHE A 314 -28.78 25.39 -17.84
CA PHE A 314 -27.89 26.21 -17.02
C PHE A 314 -26.48 26.18 -17.59
N ALA A 315 -25.83 27.33 -17.72
CA ALA A 315 -24.44 27.41 -18.14
C ALA A 315 -23.58 28.10 -17.08
N PHE A 316 -22.47 27.46 -16.73
CA PHE A 316 -21.43 28.01 -15.86
C PHE A 316 -20.14 28.14 -16.64
N ALA A 317 -19.69 29.38 -16.84
CA ALA A 317 -18.42 29.65 -17.47
C ALA A 317 -17.38 29.92 -16.39
N LEU A 318 -16.49 28.95 -16.17
CA LEU A 318 -15.48 28.94 -15.13
C LEU A 318 -14.12 29.43 -15.68
N PRO A 319 -13.27 30.03 -14.83
CA PRO A 319 -11.95 30.50 -15.25
C PRO A 319 -11.06 29.34 -15.73
N GLY A 320 -10.13 29.61 -16.65
CA GLY A 320 -9.16 28.61 -17.13
C GLY A 320 -8.06 28.23 -16.12
N ASN A 321 -7.92 28.97 -15.02
CA ASN A 321 -6.99 28.60 -13.95
C ASN A 321 -7.58 27.47 -13.08
N PRO A 322 -6.89 26.32 -12.89
CA PRO A 322 -7.46 25.14 -12.26
C PRO A 322 -7.97 25.35 -10.83
N VAL A 323 -7.24 26.12 -10.01
CA VAL A 323 -7.67 26.43 -8.64
C VAL A 323 -8.94 27.27 -8.66
N SER A 324 -9.00 28.23 -9.58
CA SER A 324 -10.17 29.08 -9.74
C SER A 324 -11.39 28.28 -10.20
N SER A 325 -11.25 27.38 -11.18
CA SER A 325 -12.34 26.52 -11.64
C SER A 325 -12.82 25.58 -10.54
N PHE A 326 -11.90 24.98 -9.79
CA PHE A 326 -12.23 24.10 -8.66
C PHE A 326 -13.03 24.84 -7.58
N THR A 327 -12.53 26.01 -7.13
CA THR A 327 -13.18 26.82 -6.09
C THR A 327 -14.56 27.30 -6.55
N THR A 328 -14.69 27.80 -7.77
CA THR A 328 -15.98 28.30 -8.29
C THR A 328 -16.97 27.17 -8.58
N CYS A 329 -16.49 25.97 -8.96
CA CYS A 329 -17.33 24.78 -9.08
C CYS A 329 -17.93 24.37 -7.72
N HIS A 330 -17.12 24.34 -6.66
CA HIS A 330 -17.64 24.11 -5.31
C HIS A 330 -18.61 25.19 -4.84
N LEU A 331 -18.30 26.46 -5.06
CA LEU A 331 -19.12 27.55 -4.50
C LEU A 331 -20.44 27.74 -5.24
N LEU A 332 -20.49 27.54 -6.56
CA LEU A 332 -21.68 27.87 -7.37
C LEU A 332 -22.33 26.64 -8.02
N VAL A 333 -21.54 25.77 -8.66
CA VAL A 333 -22.07 24.62 -9.40
C VAL A 333 -22.63 23.58 -8.44
N HIS A 334 -21.91 23.22 -7.38
CA HIS A 334 -22.37 22.18 -6.46
C HIS A 334 -23.70 22.54 -5.75
N PRO A 335 -23.93 23.77 -5.23
CA PRO A 335 -25.25 24.17 -4.74
C PRO A 335 -26.35 24.09 -5.79
N ALA A 336 -26.09 24.50 -7.04
CA ALA A 336 -27.03 24.35 -8.14
C ALA A 336 -27.39 22.87 -8.39
N LEU A 337 -26.40 21.98 -8.44
CA LEU A 337 -26.62 20.56 -8.65
C LEU A 337 -27.42 19.92 -7.51
N ARG A 338 -27.16 20.31 -6.25
CA ARG A 338 -27.98 19.89 -5.11
C ARG A 338 -29.43 20.34 -5.25
N ARG A 339 -29.65 21.58 -5.68
CA ARG A 339 -30.99 22.13 -5.89
C ARG A 339 -31.74 21.43 -7.03
N LEU A 340 -31.06 21.21 -8.17
CA LEU A 340 -31.59 20.47 -9.32
C LEU A 340 -31.95 19.03 -8.98
N ARG A 341 -31.16 18.39 -8.10
CA ARG A 341 -31.44 17.06 -7.56
C ARG A 341 -32.62 17.01 -6.59
N GLY A 342 -33.20 18.15 -6.20
CA GLY A 342 -34.39 18.19 -5.33
C GLY A 342 -34.12 18.49 -3.86
N LEU A 343 -32.88 18.82 -3.46
CA LEU A 343 -32.63 19.25 -2.09
C LEU A 343 -33.29 20.62 -1.81
N PRO A 344 -33.71 20.87 -0.56
CA PRO A 344 -34.21 22.17 -0.15
C PRO A 344 -33.06 23.18 -0.14
N VAL A 345 -33.37 24.46 -0.41
CA VAL A 345 -32.37 25.56 -0.50
C VAL A 345 -31.45 25.60 0.72
N ALA A 346 -31.99 25.36 1.92
CA ALA A 346 -31.23 25.32 3.17
C ALA A 346 -30.15 24.23 3.21
N LYS A 347 -30.36 23.08 2.55
CA LYS A 347 -29.40 21.96 2.47
C LYS A 347 -28.48 22.06 1.23
N CYS A 348 -28.68 23.06 0.35
CA CYS A 348 -27.87 23.20 -0.87
C CYS A 348 -26.51 23.86 -0.61
N GLN A 349 -26.39 24.68 0.42
CA GLN A 349 -25.12 25.32 0.76
C GLN A 349 -24.16 24.35 1.49
N HIS A 350 -22.87 24.68 1.46
CA HIS A 350 -21.86 23.91 2.19
C HIS A 350 -21.92 24.23 3.69
N THR A 351 -21.72 23.22 4.52
CA THR A 351 -21.52 23.40 5.96
C THR A 351 -20.30 24.27 6.20
N LYS A 352 -20.46 25.34 6.98
CA LYS A 352 -19.37 26.23 7.38
C LYS A 352 -18.94 25.89 8.80
N VAL A 353 -17.64 25.72 8.99
CA VAL A 353 -17.04 25.51 10.32
C VAL A 353 -16.08 26.65 10.62
N TYR A 354 -16.05 27.10 11.87
CA TYR A 354 -15.10 28.10 12.33
C TYR A 354 -13.81 27.41 12.76
N ALA A 355 -12.67 27.83 12.21
CA ALA A 355 -11.35 27.31 12.56
C ALA A 355 -10.40 28.44 12.97
N THR A 356 -9.50 28.17 13.91
CA THR A 356 -8.45 29.12 14.32
C THR A 356 -7.22 28.90 13.44
N LEU A 357 -6.68 29.97 12.83
CA LEU A 357 -5.46 29.86 12.03
C LEU A 357 -4.25 29.55 12.92
N THR A 358 -3.38 28.64 12.48
CA THR A 358 -2.10 28.33 13.17
C THR A 358 -1.08 29.45 13.06
N HIS A 359 -1.21 30.32 12.05
CA HIS A 359 -0.32 31.42 11.77
C HIS A 359 -1.09 32.57 11.10
N PRO A 360 -0.60 33.82 11.23
CA PRO A 360 -1.25 34.97 10.60
C PRO A 360 -1.20 34.86 9.07
N ILE A 361 -2.31 35.20 8.42
CA ILE A 361 -2.41 35.33 6.96
C ILE A 361 -2.72 36.79 6.63
N LYS A 362 -2.00 37.36 5.66
CA LYS A 362 -2.29 38.70 5.16
C LYS A 362 -3.51 38.65 4.26
N LEU A 363 -4.61 39.26 4.71
CA LEU A 363 -5.84 39.37 3.94
C LEU A 363 -5.70 40.41 2.81
N ASP A 364 -6.36 40.16 1.69
CA ASP A 364 -6.52 41.13 0.60
C ASP A 364 -7.57 42.18 1.02
N ALA A 365 -7.22 43.46 0.87
CA ALA A 365 -8.05 44.57 1.33
C ALA A 365 -9.25 44.84 0.41
N GLU A 366 -9.21 44.38 -0.85
CA GLU A 366 -10.23 44.68 -1.85
C GLU A 366 -11.23 43.54 -2.06
N ARG A 367 -10.78 42.28 -1.98
CA ARG A 367 -11.61 41.10 -2.30
C ARG A 367 -11.47 39.98 -1.27
N PRO A 368 -12.59 39.35 -0.86
CA PRO A 368 -12.55 38.13 -0.06
C PRO A 368 -11.69 37.03 -0.71
N GLU A 369 -10.74 36.51 0.04
CA GLU A 369 -9.89 35.39 -0.37
C GLU A 369 -10.49 34.06 0.10
N PHE A 370 -10.72 33.15 -0.84
CA PHE A 370 -11.15 31.79 -0.56
C PHE A 370 -9.91 30.93 -0.38
N HIS A 371 -9.43 30.85 0.86
CA HIS A 371 -8.15 30.26 1.17
C HIS A 371 -8.17 28.74 1.34
N ARG A 372 -7.28 28.03 0.63
CA ARG A 372 -7.06 26.60 0.84
C ARG A 372 -6.30 26.39 2.15
N ALA A 373 -6.83 25.54 3.03
CA ALA A 373 -6.23 25.22 4.32
C ALA A 373 -6.44 23.75 4.67
N ASN A 374 -5.47 23.17 5.36
CA ASN A 374 -5.63 21.89 6.05
C ASN A 374 -6.32 22.16 7.39
N VAL A 375 -7.35 21.39 7.71
CA VAL A 375 -8.15 21.56 8.93
C VAL A 375 -7.99 20.32 9.80
N GLU A 376 -7.60 20.53 11.05
CA GLU A 376 -7.42 19.47 12.05
C GLU A 376 -8.23 19.77 13.30
N TRP A 377 -8.63 18.72 14.02
CA TRP A 377 -9.29 18.84 15.32
C TRP A 377 -8.24 18.85 16.43
N ASP A 378 -8.11 19.99 17.13
CA ASP A 378 -7.29 20.05 18.34
C ASP A 378 -8.11 19.55 19.53
N ALA A 379 -7.84 18.29 19.93
CA ALA A 379 -8.51 17.64 21.04
C ALA A 379 -8.28 18.32 22.40
N LYS A 380 -7.19 19.08 22.57
CA LYS A 380 -6.87 19.78 23.82
C LYS A 380 -7.63 21.11 23.92
N GLN A 381 -7.78 21.80 22.80
CA GLN A 381 -8.45 23.10 22.74
C GLN A 381 -9.92 23.01 22.32
N HIS A 382 -10.41 21.81 22.01
CA HIS A 382 -11.77 21.54 21.54
C HIS A 382 -12.23 22.45 20.39
N LYS A 383 -11.32 22.71 19.43
CA LYS A 383 -11.59 23.58 18.29
C LYS A 383 -10.92 23.09 17.02
N PHE A 384 -11.47 23.50 15.88
CA PHE A 384 -10.80 23.31 14.60
C PHE A 384 -9.62 24.28 14.48
N VAL A 385 -8.50 23.77 14.00
CA VAL A 385 -7.29 24.51 13.72
C VAL A 385 -7.00 24.40 12.23
N ALA A 386 -6.71 25.53 11.58
CA ALA A 386 -6.52 25.62 10.14
C ALA A 386 -5.10 26.10 9.81
N THR A 387 -4.42 25.36 8.95
CA THR A 387 -3.09 25.70 8.43
C THR A 387 -3.18 25.99 6.93
N SER A 388 -2.85 27.22 6.55
CA SER A 388 -2.73 27.66 5.16
C SER A 388 -1.89 26.71 4.31
N THR A 389 -2.32 26.43 3.08
CA THR A 389 -1.50 25.71 2.10
C THR A 389 -0.61 26.65 1.26
N GLY A 390 -0.29 27.84 1.77
CA GLY A 390 0.49 28.91 1.15
C GLY A 390 -0.06 29.51 -0.16
N ARG A 391 0.81 29.87 -1.14
CA ARG A 391 0.42 30.76 -2.27
C ARG A 391 -0.56 30.09 -3.24
N GLN A 392 -1.61 30.82 -3.64
CA GLN A 392 -2.70 30.30 -4.48
C GLN A 392 -2.47 30.34 -6.00
N ILE A 393 -1.26 30.69 -6.45
CA ILE A 393 -0.95 30.93 -7.86
C ILE A 393 -0.78 29.62 -8.65
N MET A 394 -0.49 28.51 -7.95
CA MET A 394 -0.16 27.21 -8.55
C MET A 394 -1.39 26.29 -8.63
N SER A 395 -1.57 25.65 -9.78
CA SER A 395 -2.57 24.60 -10.04
C SER A 395 -2.34 23.33 -9.25
N ALA A 396 -1.08 23.06 -8.87
CA ALA A 396 -0.79 22.12 -7.81
C ALA A 396 -1.54 22.58 -6.56
N GLY A 397 -2.52 21.76 -6.16
CA GLY A 397 -2.93 21.70 -4.77
C GLY A 397 -1.68 21.82 -3.91
N ILE A 398 -1.77 22.67 -2.90
CA ILE A 398 -0.77 22.81 -1.85
C ILE A 398 0.57 23.47 -2.31
N SER A 399 0.90 24.67 -1.80
CA SER A 399 2.25 24.84 -1.26
C SER A 399 2.22 24.29 0.15
N THR A 400 1.98 22.98 0.24
CA THR A 400 2.70 22.24 1.27
C THR A 400 4.13 22.50 0.90
N ASP A 401 4.93 22.71 1.92
CA ASP A 401 6.30 22.27 1.80
C ASP A 401 6.24 20.89 1.11
N LEU A 402 6.57 20.80 -0.18
CA LEU A 402 6.70 19.52 -0.87
C LEU A 402 8.10 18.99 -0.63
N SER A 403 9.04 19.90 -0.36
CA SER A 403 10.41 19.60 -0.02
C SER A 403 10.50 18.96 1.35
N GLY A 404 9.79 19.43 2.37
CA GLY A 404 9.80 18.88 3.74
C GLY A 404 9.24 17.48 3.85
N PRO A 405 8.01 17.17 3.40
CA PRO A 405 7.48 15.82 3.26
C PRO A 405 8.32 14.98 2.32
N ALA A 406 8.81 15.48 1.18
CA ALA A 406 9.75 14.71 0.35
C ALA A 406 11.07 14.43 1.08
N MET A 407 11.56 15.35 1.92
CA MET A 407 12.73 15.13 2.78
C MET A 407 12.41 14.09 3.83
N VAL A 408 11.25 14.14 4.47
CA VAL A 408 10.81 13.16 5.47
C VAL A 408 10.61 11.79 4.83
N ASP A 409 10.02 11.71 3.64
CA ASP A 409 9.83 10.48 2.87
C ASP A 409 11.18 9.87 2.48
N VAL A 410 12.12 10.68 2.00
CA VAL A 410 13.49 10.23 1.69
C VAL A 410 14.24 9.85 2.98
N LEU A 411 14.08 10.61 4.07
CA LEU A 411 14.65 10.30 5.39
C LEU A 411 14.15 8.94 5.90
N HIS A 412 12.87 8.60 5.69
CA HIS A 412 12.30 7.29 6.02
C HIS A 412 12.76 6.16 5.09
N GLN A 413 13.25 6.48 3.89
CA GLN A 413 13.81 5.52 2.93
C GLN A 413 15.30 5.22 3.17
N VAL A 414 16.01 6.04 3.96
CA VAL A 414 17.42 5.76 4.32
C VAL A 414 17.48 4.59 5.30
N GLN A 415 17.95 3.44 4.83
CA GLN A 415 18.17 2.26 5.67
C GLN A 415 19.25 2.55 6.75
N ASN A 416 19.09 1.96 7.93
CA ASN A 416 20.03 1.99 9.08
C ASN A 416 20.07 3.28 9.95
N ILE A 417 19.09 4.19 9.86
CA ILE A 417 18.90 5.25 10.87
C ILE A 417 17.43 5.33 11.29
N GLN A 418 17.17 5.31 12.61
CA GLN A 418 15.85 5.66 13.15
C GLN A 418 15.77 7.19 13.27
N ILE A 419 14.97 7.81 12.43
CA ILE A 419 14.84 9.27 12.36
C ILE A 419 13.52 9.67 13.04
N ASP A 420 13.62 10.47 14.09
CA ASP A 420 12.47 11.09 14.75
C ASP A 420 12.40 12.56 14.34
N VAL A 421 11.29 12.97 13.75
CA VAL A 421 11.11 14.35 13.28
C VAL A 421 10.67 15.20 14.46
N VAL A 422 11.65 15.78 15.17
CA VAL A 422 11.43 16.58 16.39
C VAL A 422 10.59 17.84 16.12
N GLY A 423 10.64 18.40 14.91
CA GLY A 423 9.78 19.50 14.51
C GLY A 423 10.03 20.00 13.09
N THR A 424 9.02 20.64 12.50
CA THR A 424 9.10 21.31 11.20
C THR A 424 8.62 22.75 11.34
N LYS A 425 9.30 23.71 10.69
CA LYS A 425 8.99 25.13 10.79
C LYS A 425 9.33 25.84 9.49
N VAL A 426 8.34 26.48 8.90
CA VAL A 426 8.51 27.32 7.72
C VAL A 426 8.88 28.73 8.17
N VAL A 427 9.99 29.27 7.64
CA VAL A 427 10.52 30.58 7.99
C VAL A 427 10.56 31.45 6.73
N PRO A 428 10.22 32.76 6.79
CA PRO A 428 10.44 33.70 5.69
C PRO A 428 11.92 33.76 5.25
N ASP A 429 12.17 34.15 4.00
CA ASP A 429 13.51 34.36 3.42
C ASP A 429 14.21 35.62 3.98
N GLU A 430 14.28 35.73 5.31
CA GLU A 430 14.85 36.84 6.07
C GLU A 430 16.01 36.32 6.93
N ILE A 431 17.21 36.89 6.77
CA ILE A 431 18.45 36.40 7.39
C ILE A 431 18.31 36.23 8.91
N GLU A 432 17.84 37.27 9.61
CA GLU A 432 17.71 37.24 11.08
C GLU A 432 16.75 36.16 11.58
N GLN A 433 15.66 35.90 10.84
CA GLN A 433 14.66 34.92 11.23
C GLN A 433 15.17 33.49 11.04
N ILE A 434 15.83 33.22 9.91
CA ILE A 434 16.48 31.92 9.65
C ILE A 434 17.52 31.65 10.73
N GLN A 435 18.38 32.63 11.02
CA GLN A 435 19.41 32.49 12.05
C GLN A 435 18.83 32.23 13.44
N THR A 436 17.74 32.91 13.81
CA THR A 436 17.11 32.75 15.13
C THR A 436 16.60 31.32 15.33
N VAL A 437 15.89 30.77 14.34
CA VAL A 437 15.34 29.40 14.42
C VAL A 437 16.44 28.35 14.40
N VAL A 438 17.43 28.49 13.52
CA VAL A 438 18.53 27.53 13.43
C VAL A 438 19.37 27.53 14.69
N LYS A 439 19.62 28.70 15.31
CA LYS A 439 20.28 28.78 16.63
C LYS A 439 19.44 28.13 17.71
N GLU A 440 18.13 28.42 17.78
CA GLU A 440 17.22 27.84 18.77
C GLU A 440 17.23 26.31 18.73
N TRP A 441 17.20 25.72 17.54
CA TRP A 441 17.21 24.26 17.36
C TRP A 441 18.59 23.64 17.56
N ALA A 442 19.64 24.21 16.97
CA ALA A 442 20.99 23.67 17.09
C ALA A 442 21.59 23.85 18.49
N ASP A 443 21.11 24.83 19.26
CA ASP A 443 21.51 25.03 20.65
C ASP A 443 20.65 24.21 21.63
N SER A 444 19.64 23.49 21.14
CA SER A 444 18.87 22.52 21.93
C SER A 444 19.55 21.14 21.85
N ASP A 445 19.77 20.48 23.00
CA ASP A 445 20.35 19.13 23.05
C ASP A 445 19.43 18.03 22.47
N ALA A 446 18.31 18.41 21.84
CA ALA A 446 17.29 17.53 21.30
C ALA A 446 17.40 17.32 19.77
N VAL A 447 18.26 18.05 19.06
CA VAL A 447 18.32 18.05 17.59
C VAL A 447 19.73 17.73 17.08
N ASP A 448 19.86 16.62 16.35
CA ASP A 448 21.15 16.17 15.78
C ASP A 448 21.40 16.64 14.35
N LEU A 449 20.34 16.88 13.60
CA LEU A 449 20.38 17.25 12.19
C LEU A 449 19.34 18.33 11.90
N ILE A 450 19.78 19.41 11.26
CA ILE A 450 18.91 20.45 10.70
C ILE A 450 19.10 20.48 9.19
N LEU A 451 18.02 20.23 8.47
CA LEU A 451 17.98 20.38 7.02
C LEU A 451 17.13 21.59 6.68
N THR A 452 17.63 22.43 5.78
CA THR A 452 16.87 23.60 5.29
C THR A 452 16.60 23.44 3.80
N SER A 453 15.39 23.75 3.34
CA SER A 453 15.07 23.88 1.92
C SER A 453 14.79 25.35 1.64
N GLY A 454 15.66 25.99 0.85
CA GLY A 454 15.61 27.44 0.65
C GLY A 454 16.27 27.90 -0.64
N GLY A 455 16.25 29.21 -0.86
CA GLY A 455 16.92 29.84 -1.99
C GLY A 455 18.44 29.77 -1.85
N THR A 456 19.09 28.92 -2.65
CA THR A 456 20.56 28.77 -2.72
C THR A 456 21.17 29.38 -3.99
N GLY A 457 20.37 30.04 -4.84
CA GLY A 457 20.81 30.64 -6.11
C GLY A 457 21.40 32.05 -5.96
N PHE A 458 21.34 32.84 -7.04
CA PHE A 458 21.85 34.23 -7.09
C PHE A 458 20.76 35.29 -6.99
N SER A 459 19.50 34.90 -6.81
CA SER A 459 18.42 35.89 -6.68
C SER A 459 18.66 36.76 -5.43
N PRO A 460 18.27 38.04 -5.44
CA PRO A 460 18.33 38.89 -4.24
C PRO A 460 17.56 38.35 -3.02
N ARG A 461 16.70 37.34 -3.22
CA ARG A 461 15.96 36.63 -2.18
C ARG A 461 16.62 35.31 -1.73
N ASP A 462 17.64 34.83 -2.43
CA ASP A 462 18.34 33.59 -2.11
C ASP A 462 19.38 33.84 -1.01
N VAL A 463 18.91 34.02 0.23
CA VAL A 463 19.72 34.43 1.39
C VAL A 463 20.07 33.29 2.35
N THR A 464 19.63 32.06 2.05
CA THR A 464 19.82 30.88 2.91
C THR A 464 21.31 30.59 3.17
N PRO A 465 22.20 30.60 2.16
CA PRO A 465 23.63 30.36 2.37
C PRO A 465 24.27 31.38 3.33
N GLU A 466 23.96 32.67 3.16
CA GLU A 466 24.46 33.77 4.00
C GLU A 466 23.98 33.64 5.45
N ALA A 467 22.69 33.28 5.61
CA ALA A 467 22.09 33.10 6.92
C ALA A 467 22.73 31.93 7.68
N ILE A 468 22.88 30.76 7.04
CA ILE A 468 23.44 29.57 7.68
C ILE A 468 24.94 29.73 7.95
N LYS A 469 25.71 30.26 6.99
CA LYS A 469 27.17 30.42 7.13
C LYS A 469 27.56 31.24 8.36
N ALA A 470 26.76 32.25 8.72
CA ALA A 470 26.99 33.07 9.92
C ALA A 470 26.71 32.35 11.26
N VAL A 471 26.10 31.17 11.23
CA VAL A 471 25.66 30.41 12.42
C VAL A 471 26.54 29.18 12.69
N LEU A 472 27.28 28.71 11.68
CA LEU A 472 28.15 27.54 11.77
C LEU A 472 29.40 27.83 12.61
N ASP A 473 29.80 26.87 13.45
CA ASP A 473 31.08 26.90 14.15
C ASP A 473 32.20 26.34 13.25
N LYS A 474 31.87 25.37 12.39
CA LYS A 474 32.80 24.73 11.46
C LYS A 474 32.11 24.35 10.15
N GLU A 475 32.66 24.77 9.03
CA GLU A 475 32.17 24.40 7.69
C GLU A 475 32.64 22.99 7.28
N ILE A 476 31.77 22.25 6.57
CA ILE A 476 32.07 20.94 5.99
C ILE A 476 31.85 21.02 4.47
N PRO A 477 32.84 21.52 3.70
CA PRO A 477 32.70 21.69 2.26
C PRO A 477 32.53 20.36 1.51
N GLY A 478 32.98 19.23 2.07
CA GLY A 478 32.84 17.92 1.45
C GLY A 478 31.39 17.55 1.10
N PHE A 479 30.43 17.86 1.98
CA PHE A 479 29.01 17.64 1.72
C PHE A 479 28.52 18.50 0.54
N THR A 480 28.93 19.76 0.50
CA THR A 480 28.56 20.67 -0.58
C THR A 480 29.14 20.26 -1.94
N ILE A 481 30.36 19.71 -1.94
CA ILE A 481 31.02 19.22 -3.17
C ILE A 481 30.31 17.96 -3.67
N ALA A 482 30.02 16.99 -2.80
CA ALA A 482 29.33 15.76 -3.19
C ALA A 482 27.92 16.05 -3.77
N MET A 483 27.18 16.95 -3.13
CA MET A 483 25.88 17.43 -3.61
C MET A 483 25.97 18.09 -5.00
N LEU A 484 26.96 18.98 -5.19
CA LEU A 484 27.17 19.65 -6.48
C LEU A 484 27.66 18.70 -7.58
N GLU A 485 28.56 17.75 -7.26
CA GLU A 485 29.06 16.77 -8.22
C GLU A 485 27.93 15.87 -8.73
N SER A 486 27.09 15.36 -7.82
CA SER A 486 25.92 14.57 -8.19
C SER A 486 24.95 15.39 -9.05
N SER A 487 24.68 16.64 -8.65
CA SER A 487 23.77 17.51 -9.38
C SER A 487 24.27 17.90 -10.77
N LEU A 488 25.58 18.06 -10.95
CA LEU A 488 26.20 18.43 -12.22
C LEU A 488 26.14 17.31 -13.27
N LYS A 489 26.06 16.03 -12.84
CA LYS A 489 25.86 14.88 -13.74
C LYS A 489 24.48 14.91 -14.42
N ILE A 490 23.50 15.54 -13.76
CA ILE A 490 22.11 15.61 -14.22
C ILE A 490 21.83 16.94 -14.92
N THR A 491 22.32 18.06 -14.38
CA THR A 491 22.09 19.38 -14.98
C THR A 491 23.26 20.33 -14.83
N ALA A 492 23.72 20.88 -15.96
CA ALA A 492 24.76 21.91 -15.99
C ALA A 492 24.37 23.19 -15.20
N LYS A 493 23.07 23.43 -14.96
CA LYS A 493 22.57 24.57 -14.18
C LYS A 493 22.86 24.44 -12.68
N ALA A 494 23.27 23.27 -12.19
CA ALA A 494 23.62 23.05 -10.79
C ALA A 494 24.79 23.94 -10.33
N VAL A 495 25.66 24.38 -11.25
CA VAL A 495 26.75 25.33 -11.00
C VAL A 495 26.28 26.66 -10.41
N LEU A 496 24.99 27.00 -10.56
CA LEU A 496 24.40 28.23 -10.07
C LEU A 496 23.92 28.13 -8.60
N SER A 497 24.04 26.97 -7.97
CA SER A 497 23.66 26.74 -6.57
C SER A 497 24.85 26.98 -5.64
N ARG A 498 24.59 27.56 -4.46
CA ARG A 498 25.57 27.90 -3.44
C ARG A 498 25.25 27.18 -2.11
N PRO A 499 25.22 25.83 -2.07
CA PRO A 499 24.89 25.12 -0.83
C PRO A 499 25.98 25.35 0.23
N VAL A 500 25.57 25.35 1.50
CA VAL A 500 26.41 25.46 2.69
C VAL A 500 26.07 24.30 3.63
N ALA A 501 27.10 23.65 4.17
CA ALA A 501 26.97 22.61 5.18
C ALA A 501 28.02 22.80 6.28
N GLY A 502 27.67 22.49 7.52
CA GLY A 502 28.59 22.58 8.63
C GLY A 502 27.99 22.15 9.96
N ILE A 503 28.77 22.31 11.02
CA ILE A 503 28.39 21.93 12.38
C ILE A 503 28.22 23.18 13.21
N ARG A 504 27.20 23.16 14.08
CA ARG A 504 27.09 24.04 15.23
C ARG A 504 26.93 23.18 16.48
N LYS A 505 27.83 23.33 17.46
CA LYS A 505 27.92 22.45 18.64
C LYS A 505 27.89 20.96 18.27
N ASN A 506 26.79 20.27 18.58
CA ASN A 506 26.58 18.85 18.34
C ASN A 506 25.51 18.60 17.26
N THR A 507 25.16 19.61 16.46
CA THR A 507 24.13 19.53 15.43
C THR A 507 24.74 19.76 14.04
N LEU A 508 24.47 18.83 13.12
CA LEU A 508 24.84 18.97 11.71
C LEU A 508 23.78 19.82 10.98
N ILE A 509 24.20 20.80 10.18
CA ILE A 509 23.31 21.71 9.45
C ILE A 509 23.65 21.61 7.95
N VAL A 510 22.65 21.34 7.11
CA VAL A 510 22.81 21.22 5.65
C VAL A 510 21.74 22.03 4.92
N THR A 511 22.15 22.86 3.96
CA THR A 511 21.23 23.56 3.06
C THR A 511 20.98 22.76 1.78
N LEU A 512 19.71 22.58 1.44
CA LEU A 512 19.25 21.92 0.24
C LEU A 512 18.52 22.94 -0.67
N PRO A 513 18.48 22.71 -1.99
CA PRO A 513 17.77 23.59 -2.92
C PRO A 513 16.25 23.67 -2.61
N GLY A 514 15.58 24.71 -3.09
CA GLY A 514 14.14 24.91 -2.85
C GLY A 514 13.19 24.00 -3.64
N LYS A 515 13.67 23.16 -4.57
CA LYS A 515 12.82 22.32 -5.43
C LYS A 515 12.79 20.86 -4.94
N PRO A 516 11.63 20.21 -4.76
CA PRO A 516 11.54 18.85 -4.20
C PRO A 516 12.41 17.81 -4.92
N LYS A 517 12.43 17.79 -6.26
CA LYS A 517 13.29 16.87 -7.02
C LYS A 517 14.78 17.08 -6.73
N ALA A 518 15.22 18.34 -6.66
CA ALA A 518 16.59 18.69 -6.37
C ALA A 518 16.96 18.39 -4.91
N VAL A 519 16.00 18.46 -4.00
CA VAL A 519 16.16 18.07 -2.59
C VAL A 519 16.40 16.58 -2.46
N VAL A 520 15.57 15.75 -3.10
CA VAL A 520 15.76 14.29 -3.12
C VAL A 520 17.12 13.94 -3.72
N GLU A 521 17.48 14.52 -4.86
CA GLU A 521 18.76 14.32 -5.55
C GLU A 521 19.97 14.69 -4.69
N ASN A 522 19.98 15.89 -4.11
CA ASN A 522 21.09 16.38 -3.31
C ASN A 522 21.19 15.63 -1.98
N PHE A 523 20.05 15.26 -1.39
CA PHE A 523 20.05 14.50 -0.15
C PHE A 523 20.49 13.05 -0.35
N SER A 524 20.03 12.37 -1.41
CA SER A 524 20.49 11.02 -1.76
C SER A 524 22.00 10.98 -1.99
N ALA A 525 22.60 12.05 -2.52
CA ALA A 525 24.04 12.14 -2.70
C ALA A 525 24.87 12.13 -1.40
N ILE A 526 24.26 12.51 -0.27
CA ILE A 526 24.91 12.55 1.05
C ILE A 526 24.35 11.53 2.04
N ALA A 527 23.28 10.82 1.69
CA ALA A 527 22.53 9.91 2.56
C ALA A 527 23.39 8.76 3.10
N GLU A 528 24.27 8.17 2.27
CA GLU A 528 25.15 7.06 2.70
C GLU A 528 26.18 7.48 3.77
N VAL A 529 26.62 8.74 3.74
CA VAL A 529 27.66 9.26 4.65
C VAL A 529 27.05 9.88 5.91
N LEU A 530 25.77 10.23 5.86
CA LEU A 530 25.05 10.91 6.94
C LEU A 530 25.05 10.15 8.29
N PRO A 531 24.86 8.81 8.37
CA PRO A 531 24.94 8.09 9.65
C PRO A 531 26.30 8.23 10.33
N HIS A 532 27.37 8.12 9.54
CA HIS A 532 28.72 8.24 10.05
C HIS A 532 29.04 9.69 10.47
N ALA A 533 28.59 10.67 9.69
CA ALA A 533 28.75 12.08 10.02
C ALA A 533 28.05 12.45 11.34
N LEU A 534 26.81 12.00 11.55
CA LEU A 534 26.07 12.24 12.80
C LEU A 534 26.72 11.55 14.00
N HIS A 535 27.25 10.33 13.81
CA HIS A 535 28.01 9.64 14.86
C HIS A 535 29.29 10.40 15.25
N LEU A 536 30.05 10.90 14.26
CA LEU A 536 31.27 11.70 14.50
C LEU A 536 30.98 13.06 15.16
N VAL A 537 29.83 13.66 14.87
CA VAL A 537 29.38 14.90 15.50
C VAL A 537 28.99 14.67 16.96
N ARG A 538 28.45 13.49 17.30
CA ARG A 538 28.09 13.11 18.68
C ARG A 538 29.26 12.56 19.51
N ASP A 539 30.16 11.80 18.91
CA ASP A 539 31.22 11.08 19.62
C ASP A 539 32.55 11.18 18.82
N PRO A 540 33.51 12.04 19.22
CA PRO A 540 34.64 12.45 18.38
C PRO A 540 35.79 11.43 18.26
N ALA A 541 35.57 10.13 18.50
CA ALA A 541 36.60 9.09 18.40
C ALA A 541 36.35 8.11 17.22
N PRO A 542 37.31 7.92 16.30
CA PRO A 542 37.03 7.25 15.04
C PRO A 542 37.22 5.73 15.09
N GLN A 543 36.29 4.98 14.49
CA GLN A 543 36.59 3.70 13.85
C GLN A 543 36.29 3.84 12.35
N LEU A 544 37.33 3.60 11.54
CA LEU A 544 37.26 3.61 10.07
C LEU A 544 36.29 2.53 9.54
N PRO A 545 35.61 2.74 8.40
CA PRO A 545 34.72 1.73 7.82
C PRO A 545 35.53 0.56 7.25
N ARG A 546 35.01 -0.66 7.47
CA ARG A 546 35.50 -1.89 6.82
C ARG A 546 34.78 -2.08 5.48
N PRO A 547 35.43 -2.62 4.45
CA PRO A 547 34.74 -3.05 3.24
C PRO A 547 33.96 -4.34 3.51
N ASN A 548 32.74 -4.41 2.98
CA ASN A 548 31.81 -5.54 2.98
C ASN A 548 31.35 -6.04 4.36
N SER A 549 30.29 -5.43 4.91
CA SER A 549 29.37 -6.12 5.82
C SER A 549 27.95 -5.97 5.27
N ILE A 550 27.41 -7.08 4.77
CA ILE A 550 26.02 -7.24 4.40
C ILE A 550 25.21 -7.15 5.70
N ALA A 551 24.51 -6.03 5.92
CA ALA A 551 23.57 -5.91 7.02
C ALA A 551 22.21 -6.49 6.59
N MET A 552 21.60 -7.31 7.45
CA MET A 552 20.31 -7.95 7.19
C MET A 552 19.15 -6.95 7.20
N SER A 553 18.30 -7.04 6.19
CA SER A 553 16.93 -6.50 6.14
C SER A 553 15.95 -7.51 6.73
N SER A 554 14.90 -7.04 7.40
CA SER A 554 13.90 -7.83 8.12
C SER A 554 12.86 -8.52 7.21
N ASP A 555 13.24 -8.92 5.99
CA ASP A 555 12.32 -9.41 4.97
C ASP A 555 12.56 -10.90 4.67
N PRO A 556 11.57 -11.80 4.86
CA PRO A 556 11.75 -13.24 4.68
C PRO A 556 12.18 -13.68 3.27
N ALA A 557 11.96 -12.87 2.24
CA ALA A 557 12.47 -13.12 0.88
C ALA A 557 14.00 -13.03 0.80
N ASP A 558 14.61 -12.07 1.52
CA ASP A 558 16.07 -11.88 1.55
C ASP A 558 16.79 -13.06 2.24
N ASP A 559 16.16 -13.64 3.26
CA ASP A 559 16.67 -14.85 3.94
C ASP A 559 16.77 -16.04 2.96
N GLN A 560 15.85 -16.15 1.99
CA GLN A 560 15.90 -17.20 0.98
C GLN A 560 17.05 -17.00 -0.02
N VAL A 561 17.33 -15.75 -0.39
CA VAL A 561 18.46 -15.40 -1.26
C VAL A 561 19.79 -15.75 -0.59
N GLU A 562 19.94 -15.44 0.70
CA GLU A 562 21.13 -15.81 1.46
C GLU A 562 21.25 -17.33 1.66
N LEU A 563 20.12 -18.03 1.91
CA LEU A 563 20.08 -19.49 1.96
C LEU A 563 20.54 -20.12 0.63
N PHE A 564 20.14 -19.55 -0.51
CA PHE A 564 20.56 -19.98 -1.83
C PHE A 564 22.07 -19.78 -2.05
N LYS A 565 22.62 -18.61 -1.69
CA LYS A 565 24.08 -18.35 -1.76
C LYS A 565 24.87 -19.37 -0.95
N VAL A 566 24.42 -19.68 0.27
CA VAL A 566 25.08 -20.67 1.14
C VAL A 566 24.96 -22.08 0.56
N LYS A 567 23.80 -22.50 0.04
CA LYS A 567 23.63 -23.80 -0.65
C LYS A 567 24.59 -23.96 -1.82
N LYS A 568 24.71 -22.92 -2.66
CA LYS A 568 25.61 -22.93 -3.82
C LYS A 568 27.09 -22.97 -3.38
N LEU A 569 27.45 -22.22 -2.35
CA LEU A 569 28.79 -22.23 -1.76
C LEU A 569 29.13 -23.62 -1.19
N ILE A 570 28.21 -24.29 -0.51
CA ILE A 570 28.45 -25.67 -0.04
C ILE A 570 28.70 -26.61 -1.22
N LYS A 571 27.89 -26.50 -2.29
CA LYS A 571 28.06 -27.32 -3.50
C LYS A 571 29.45 -27.10 -4.13
N SER A 572 29.92 -25.85 -4.23
CA SER A 572 31.24 -25.55 -4.76
C SER A 572 32.39 -26.05 -3.85
N LEU A 573 32.25 -25.89 -2.53
CA LEU A 573 33.23 -26.37 -1.55
C LEU A 573 33.30 -27.91 -1.46
N GLN A 574 32.19 -28.62 -1.71
CA GLN A 574 32.15 -30.10 -1.72
C GLN A 574 32.80 -30.70 -2.97
N ILE A 575 32.69 -30.01 -4.11
CA ILE A 575 33.33 -30.42 -5.37
C ILE A 575 34.84 -30.17 -5.32
N ALA A 576 35.27 -29.12 -4.62
CA ALA A 576 36.68 -28.78 -4.46
C ALA A 576 37.50 -29.90 -3.80
N ARG A 577 38.55 -30.35 -4.50
CA ARG A 577 39.54 -31.31 -3.99
C ARG A 577 40.94 -30.73 -4.05
N GLY A 578 41.68 -30.86 -2.95
CA GLY A 578 43.07 -30.45 -2.84
C GLY A 578 44.04 -31.62 -3.00
N ASN A 579 45.27 -31.33 -3.41
CA ASN A 579 46.38 -32.27 -3.34
C ASN A 579 46.95 -32.29 -1.92
N GLY A 580 46.75 -33.40 -1.21
CA GLY A 580 47.24 -33.58 0.16
C GLY A 580 46.42 -32.83 1.23
N THR A 581 46.97 -32.70 2.44
CA THR A 581 46.32 -32.07 3.59
C THR A 581 46.55 -30.56 3.57
N SER A 582 45.93 -29.85 2.63
CA SER A 582 46.17 -28.40 2.42
C SER A 582 44.90 -27.56 2.48
N MET A 583 43.77 -28.16 2.86
CA MET A 583 42.45 -27.54 2.92
C MET A 583 42.08 -27.29 4.38
N ILE A 584 42.08 -26.03 4.80
CA ILE A 584 41.73 -25.60 6.14
C ILE A 584 40.26 -25.20 6.17
N SER A 585 39.50 -25.83 7.07
CA SER A 585 38.14 -25.45 7.43
C SER A 585 38.15 -24.96 8.87
N LEU A 586 37.90 -23.66 9.08
CA LEU A 586 37.91 -23.02 10.39
C LEU A 586 36.55 -22.37 10.66
N ILE A 587 35.90 -22.77 11.75
CA ILE A 587 34.61 -22.24 12.20
C ILE A 587 34.76 -21.76 13.65
N ILE A 588 34.41 -20.50 13.86
CA ILE A 588 34.52 -19.80 15.14
C ILE A 588 33.11 -19.46 15.61
N PRO A 589 32.66 -19.99 16.77
CA PRO A 589 31.33 -19.72 17.28
C PRO A 589 31.22 -18.28 17.80
N PRO A 590 30.01 -17.71 17.89
CA PRO A 590 29.82 -16.37 18.40
C PRO A 590 30.27 -16.30 19.85
N LYS A 591 30.80 -15.13 20.25
CA LYS A 591 31.40 -14.84 21.57
C LYS A 591 32.80 -15.43 21.80
N ASP A 592 33.34 -16.25 20.90
CA ASP A 592 34.73 -16.69 21.00
C ASP A 592 35.71 -15.55 20.64
N GLN A 593 36.90 -15.58 21.22
CA GLN A 593 37.90 -14.53 21.08
C GLN A 593 38.87 -14.84 19.93
N ILE A 594 38.95 -13.95 18.95
CA ILE A 594 39.87 -14.07 17.80
C ILE A 594 41.34 -14.31 18.22
N PRO A 595 41.89 -13.64 19.26
CA PRO A 595 43.25 -13.91 19.73
C PRO A 595 43.50 -15.38 20.14
N ARG A 596 42.49 -16.07 20.69
CA ARG A 596 42.59 -17.50 21.06
C ARG A 596 42.82 -18.37 19.83
N VAL A 597 42.05 -18.11 18.76
CA VAL A 597 42.13 -18.82 17.48
C VAL A 597 43.42 -18.46 16.75
N SER A 598 43.83 -17.20 16.78
CA SER A 598 45.11 -16.76 16.19
C SER A 598 46.30 -17.46 16.85
N LYS A 599 46.27 -17.65 18.18
CA LYS A 599 47.30 -18.39 18.91
C LYS A 599 47.32 -19.87 18.49
N MET A 600 46.14 -20.50 18.42
CA MET A 600 46.03 -21.89 17.95
C MET A 600 46.63 -22.07 16.54
N LEU A 601 46.34 -21.17 15.59
CA LEU A 601 46.94 -21.22 14.26
C LEU A 601 48.48 -21.04 14.28
N SER A 602 49.02 -20.24 15.21
CA SER A 602 50.48 -20.10 15.38
C SER A 602 51.12 -21.38 15.92
N ASP A 603 50.46 -22.07 16.84
CA ASP A 603 50.93 -23.35 17.40
C ASP A 603 50.88 -24.45 16.32
N GLU A 604 49.83 -24.47 15.50
CA GLU A 604 49.68 -25.38 14.35
C GLU A 604 50.73 -25.13 13.26
N MET A 605 51.08 -23.85 12.99
CA MET A 605 52.16 -23.48 12.08
C MET A 605 53.51 -24.05 12.53
N GLY A 606 53.79 -24.01 13.85
CA GLY A 606 55.01 -24.60 14.43
C GLY A 606 55.04 -26.13 14.35
N THR A 607 53.88 -26.78 14.44
CA THR A 607 53.77 -28.23 14.27
C THR A 607 53.95 -28.63 12.80
N ALA A 608 53.34 -27.88 11.88
CA ALA A 608 53.43 -28.10 10.44
C ALA A 608 54.86 -27.94 9.89
N SER A 609 55.74 -27.16 10.53
CA SER A 609 57.15 -27.04 10.09
C SER A 609 57.92 -28.36 10.20
N ASN A 610 57.46 -29.30 11.04
CA ASN A 610 58.09 -30.60 11.25
C ASN A 610 57.68 -31.66 10.20
N ILE A 611 56.80 -31.32 9.25
CA ILE A 611 56.41 -32.21 8.16
C ILE A 611 57.62 -32.55 7.27
N LYS A 612 57.86 -33.84 7.03
CA LYS A 612 59.02 -34.34 6.26
C LYS A 612 58.90 -34.07 4.76
N SER A 613 57.70 -34.16 4.19
CA SER A 613 57.46 -33.89 2.77
C SER A 613 57.56 -32.39 2.49
N ARG A 614 58.53 -31.98 1.66
CA ARG A 614 58.75 -30.56 1.31
C ARG A 614 57.52 -29.93 0.65
N VAL A 615 56.86 -30.65 -0.26
CA VAL A 615 55.68 -30.17 -0.99
C VAL A 615 54.50 -30.00 -0.03
N ASN A 616 54.15 -31.06 0.73
CA ASN A 616 53.02 -30.99 1.68
C ASN A 616 53.25 -29.94 2.78
N ARG A 617 54.49 -29.82 3.28
CA ARG A 617 54.84 -28.80 4.26
C ARG A 617 54.60 -27.40 3.73
N LEU A 618 55.06 -27.08 2.52
CA LEU A 618 54.87 -25.75 1.93
C LEU A 618 53.39 -25.44 1.70
N SER A 619 52.59 -26.42 1.27
CA SER A 619 51.15 -26.25 1.09
C SER A 619 50.41 -25.99 2.40
N VAL A 620 50.70 -26.75 3.46
CA VAL A 620 50.10 -26.56 4.80
C VAL A 620 50.49 -25.20 5.38
N LEU A 621 51.78 -24.85 5.36
CA LEU A 621 52.26 -23.56 5.88
C LEU A 621 51.65 -22.38 5.09
N GLY A 622 51.49 -22.53 3.78
CA GLY A 622 50.83 -21.54 2.92
C GLY A 622 49.34 -21.36 3.25
N ALA A 623 48.63 -22.46 3.51
CA ALA A 623 47.22 -22.43 3.91
C ALA A 623 47.04 -21.76 5.28
N ILE A 624 47.82 -22.15 6.31
CA ILE A 624 47.75 -21.56 7.66
C ILE A 624 48.06 -20.07 7.61
N THR A 625 49.09 -19.67 6.86
CA THR A 625 49.45 -18.25 6.69
C THR A 625 48.31 -17.47 6.05
N SER A 626 47.63 -18.04 5.05
CA SER A 626 46.48 -17.40 4.40
C SER A 626 45.30 -17.25 5.36
N THR A 627 44.99 -18.28 6.15
CA THR A 627 43.95 -18.23 7.19
C THR A 627 44.26 -17.17 8.25
N GLN A 628 45.52 -17.06 8.70
CA GLN A 628 45.93 -16.03 9.66
C GLN A 628 45.81 -14.62 9.08
N GLN A 629 46.13 -14.42 7.80
CA GLN A 629 45.97 -13.12 7.14
C GLN A 629 44.50 -12.71 7.05
N ARG A 630 43.59 -13.66 6.76
CA ARG A 630 42.14 -13.41 6.77
C ARG A 630 41.63 -13.10 8.17
N LEU A 631 42.03 -13.88 9.16
CA LEU A 631 41.61 -13.70 10.54
C LEU A 631 41.99 -12.31 11.11
N LYS A 632 43.11 -11.73 10.65
CA LYS A 632 43.54 -10.36 11.01
C LYS A 632 42.61 -9.25 10.52
N LEU A 633 41.77 -9.50 9.51
CA LEU A 633 40.77 -8.53 9.05
C LEU A 633 39.64 -8.33 10.07
N TYR A 634 39.49 -9.27 11.01
CA TYR A 634 38.44 -9.26 12.03
C TYR A 634 39.03 -8.90 13.40
N ASN A 635 38.59 -7.75 13.94
CA ASN A 635 38.98 -7.33 15.30
C ASN A 635 38.26 -8.12 16.41
N LYS A 636 37.01 -8.55 16.13
CA LYS A 636 36.16 -9.31 17.04
C LYS A 636 35.32 -10.30 16.24
N CYS A 637 34.98 -11.44 16.83
CA CYS A 637 34.10 -12.41 16.19
C CYS A 637 32.73 -11.75 15.93
N PRO A 638 32.19 -11.83 14.71
CA PRO A 638 30.86 -11.33 14.37
C PRO A 638 29.74 -11.99 15.22
N PRO A 639 28.55 -11.37 15.31
CA PRO A 639 27.48 -11.84 16.20
C PRO A 639 26.96 -13.26 15.89
N ASN A 640 27.03 -13.72 14.64
CA ASN A 640 26.62 -15.07 14.26
C ASN A 640 27.80 -16.08 14.19
N GLY A 641 29.03 -15.63 14.43
CA GLY A 641 30.24 -16.43 14.28
C GLY A 641 31.03 -16.06 13.03
N LEU A 642 32.10 -16.82 12.74
CA LEU A 642 32.96 -16.61 11.58
C LEU A 642 33.36 -17.95 10.96
N ILE A 643 33.21 -18.08 9.64
CA ILE A 643 33.69 -19.23 8.88
C ILE A 643 34.81 -18.79 7.95
N ILE A 644 35.89 -19.57 7.91
CA ILE A 644 37.03 -19.36 7.01
C ILE A 644 37.39 -20.69 6.34
N TYR A 645 37.36 -20.71 5.01
CA TYR A 645 37.86 -21.77 4.15
C TYR A 645 39.08 -21.29 3.38
N CYS A 646 40.23 -21.93 3.61
CA CYS A 646 41.48 -21.59 2.95
C CYS A 646 42.17 -22.84 2.42
N GLY A 647 42.62 -22.83 1.18
CA GLY A 647 43.36 -23.96 0.61
C GLY A 647 43.72 -23.79 -0.86
N THR A 648 44.45 -24.77 -1.39
CA THR A 648 44.82 -24.87 -2.81
C THR A 648 44.05 -25.99 -3.47
N ILE A 649 43.20 -25.65 -4.44
CA ILE A 649 42.41 -26.61 -5.23
C ILE A 649 42.99 -26.73 -6.64
N ILE A 650 42.73 -27.86 -7.29
CA ILE A 650 43.04 -28.05 -8.70
C ILE A 650 41.78 -27.72 -9.50
N THR A 651 41.89 -26.80 -10.47
CA THR A 651 40.80 -26.51 -11.42
C THR A 651 40.75 -27.57 -12.51
N ASP A 652 39.65 -27.66 -13.26
CA ASP A 652 39.48 -28.63 -14.37
C ASP A 652 40.57 -28.51 -15.46
N GLU A 653 41.21 -27.35 -15.59
CA GLU A 653 42.37 -27.12 -16.47
C GLU A 653 43.72 -27.64 -15.91
N GLY A 654 43.71 -28.30 -14.74
CA GLY A 654 44.92 -28.80 -14.07
C GLY A 654 45.79 -27.73 -13.39
N LYS A 655 45.37 -26.46 -13.36
CA LYS A 655 46.06 -25.37 -12.66
C LYS A 655 45.72 -25.34 -11.17
N GLU A 656 46.70 -24.95 -10.35
CA GLU A 656 46.48 -24.73 -8.92
C GLU A 656 45.85 -23.35 -8.67
N LYS A 657 44.69 -23.33 -8.02
CA LYS A 657 43.99 -22.10 -7.61
C LYS A 657 43.91 -22.02 -6.09
N ARG A 658 44.34 -20.89 -5.53
CA ARG A 658 44.17 -20.59 -4.10
C ARG A 658 42.74 -20.11 -3.85
N VAL A 659 42.04 -20.77 -2.93
CA VAL A 659 40.70 -20.42 -2.48
C VAL A 659 40.82 -19.87 -1.06
N ASN A 660 40.36 -18.64 -0.87
CA ASN A 660 40.28 -17.98 0.43
C ASN A 660 38.89 -17.36 0.54
N ILE A 661 38.03 -17.99 1.33
CA ILE A 661 36.64 -17.58 1.52
C ILE A 661 36.44 -17.37 3.01
N ASP A 662 35.99 -16.18 3.38
CA ASP A 662 35.64 -15.83 4.75
C ASP A 662 34.31 -15.07 4.75
N PHE A 663 33.40 -15.48 5.63
CA PHE A 663 32.08 -14.85 5.75
C PHE A 663 31.46 -15.11 7.13
N GLU A 664 30.52 -14.25 7.51
CA GLU A 664 29.65 -14.45 8.67
C GLU A 664 28.43 -15.28 8.23
N PRO A 665 28.09 -16.38 8.93
CA PRO A 665 26.89 -17.14 8.64
C PRO A 665 25.62 -16.35 8.97
N PHE A 666 24.53 -16.62 8.23
CA PHE A 666 23.23 -15.98 8.43
C PHE A 666 22.54 -16.37 9.75
N LYS A 667 22.96 -17.48 10.37
CA LYS A 667 22.48 -17.96 11.67
C LYS A 667 23.67 -18.25 12.60
N PRO A 668 23.51 -18.04 13.92
CA PRO A 668 24.58 -18.28 14.88
C PRO A 668 25.00 -19.75 14.92
N ILE A 669 26.29 -20.02 14.68
CA ILE A 669 26.85 -21.38 14.74
C ILE A 669 27.43 -21.65 16.12
N ASN A 670 26.96 -22.68 16.83
CA ASN A 670 27.53 -23.05 18.13
C ASN A 670 28.75 -23.99 18.04
N THR A 671 29.04 -24.51 16.84
CA THR A 671 30.11 -25.48 16.60
C THR A 671 31.44 -24.78 16.35
N SER A 672 32.47 -25.10 17.13
CA SER A 672 33.85 -24.71 16.82
C SER A 672 34.55 -25.85 16.08
N LEU A 673 35.13 -25.56 14.92
CA LEU A 673 35.81 -26.55 14.07
C LEU A 673 37.13 -25.99 13.56
N TYR A 674 38.20 -26.75 13.67
CA TYR A 674 39.44 -26.54 12.92
C TYR A 674 39.90 -27.89 12.38
N MET A 675 39.95 -28.01 11.05
CA MET A 675 40.40 -29.22 10.36
C MET A 675 41.29 -28.86 9.18
N CYS A 676 42.33 -29.65 8.97
CA CYS A 676 43.23 -29.57 7.81
C CYS A 676 43.20 -30.93 7.08
N ASP A 677 42.49 -31.01 5.95
CA ASP A 677 42.27 -32.25 5.18
C ASP A 677 42.50 -32.01 3.68
N ASN A 678 42.17 -32.99 2.83
CA ASN A 678 42.17 -32.89 1.37
C ASN A 678 40.86 -32.35 0.77
N LYS A 679 39.86 -32.07 1.62
CA LYS A 679 38.54 -31.53 1.28
C LYS A 679 38.12 -30.47 2.30
N PHE A 680 37.17 -29.62 1.92
CA PHE A 680 36.53 -28.71 2.87
C PHE A 680 35.42 -29.43 3.65
N HIS A 681 35.37 -29.17 4.96
CA HIS A 681 34.34 -29.67 5.85
C HIS A 681 33.18 -28.68 5.90
N THR A 682 32.03 -29.09 5.36
CA THR A 682 30.82 -28.26 5.19
C THR A 682 29.66 -28.77 6.05
N GLU A 683 29.89 -29.75 6.92
CA GLU A 683 28.85 -30.40 7.72
C GLU A 683 28.13 -29.40 8.63
N ALA A 684 28.87 -28.49 9.28
CA ALA A 684 28.31 -27.43 10.12
C ALA A 684 27.50 -26.37 9.33
N LEU A 685 27.83 -26.14 8.06
CA LEU A 685 27.01 -25.29 7.18
C LEU A 685 25.73 -26.01 6.74
N GLY A 686 25.80 -27.33 6.53
CA GLY A 686 24.64 -28.16 6.25
C GLY A 686 23.61 -28.16 7.38
N GLU A 687 24.06 -28.10 8.64
CA GLU A 687 23.18 -27.95 9.80
C GLU A 687 22.44 -26.61 9.81
N LEU A 688 23.08 -25.52 9.37
CA LEU A 688 22.44 -24.21 9.27
C LEU A 688 21.37 -24.13 8.18
N LEU A 689 21.55 -24.91 7.12
CA LEU A 689 20.59 -25.02 6.02
C LEU A 689 19.35 -25.86 6.36
N GLN A 690 19.36 -26.57 7.50
CA GLN A 690 18.14 -27.22 7.97
C GLN A 690 17.15 -26.13 8.37
N ASP A 691 16.02 -26.12 7.69
CA ASP A 691 14.94 -25.17 7.87
C ASP A 691 14.36 -25.30 9.28
N ASN A 692 14.83 -24.43 10.17
CA ASN A 692 14.21 -24.22 11.48
C ASN A 692 13.07 -23.21 11.35
N ASP A 693 12.16 -23.43 10.39
CA ASP A 693 10.85 -22.78 10.45
C ASP A 693 10.21 -23.16 11.77
N ARG A 694 10.01 -22.18 12.63
CA ARG A 694 9.44 -22.41 13.96
C ARG A 694 7.93 -22.46 13.81
N PHE A 695 7.38 -23.65 13.90
CA PHE A 695 5.95 -23.90 13.86
C PHE A 695 5.37 -23.82 15.26
N GLY A 696 4.33 -23.02 15.44
CA GLY A 696 3.58 -22.96 16.70
C GLY A 696 2.51 -24.03 16.75
N PHE A 697 2.29 -24.58 17.93
CA PHE A 697 1.20 -25.52 18.22
C PHE A 697 0.44 -25.05 19.45
N ILE A 698 -0.88 -25.03 19.34
CA ILE A 698 -1.79 -24.85 20.46
C ILE A 698 -2.60 -26.12 20.60
N VAL A 699 -2.36 -26.86 21.67
CA VAL A 699 -3.12 -28.07 21.99
C VAL A 699 -4.13 -27.73 23.09
N MET A 700 -5.42 -27.74 22.75
CA MET A 700 -6.52 -27.45 23.65
C MET A 700 -7.25 -28.74 24.05
N ASP A 701 -7.51 -28.87 25.35
CA ASP A 701 -8.31 -29.95 25.91
C ASP A 701 -9.19 -29.43 27.06
N GLY A 702 -10.21 -30.17 27.45
CA GLY A 702 -11.11 -29.79 28.55
C GLY A 702 -10.41 -29.66 29.91
N ASN A 703 -9.21 -30.23 30.05
CA ASN A 703 -8.41 -30.21 31.27
C ASN A 703 -7.24 -29.20 31.25
N GLY A 704 -6.97 -28.53 30.13
CA GLY A 704 -5.80 -27.65 30.01
C GLY A 704 -5.41 -27.30 28.58
N ALA A 705 -4.52 -26.32 28.44
CA ALA A 705 -3.92 -25.94 27.17
C ALA A 705 -2.40 -26.07 27.23
N LEU A 706 -1.80 -26.44 26.10
CA LEU A 706 -0.35 -26.50 25.90
C LEU A 706 0.04 -25.68 24.67
N TYR A 707 1.08 -24.87 24.82
CA TYR A 707 1.73 -24.10 23.77
C TYR A 707 3.10 -24.69 23.53
N GLY A 708 3.34 -25.12 22.30
CA GLY A 708 4.61 -25.68 21.90
C GLY A 708 5.10 -25.05 20.60
N THR A 709 6.40 -25.17 20.36
CA THR A 709 6.97 -24.91 19.05
C THR A 709 7.75 -26.10 18.57
N VAL A 710 7.75 -26.31 17.26
CA VAL A 710 8.58 -27.31 16.58
C VAL A 710 9.41 -26.60 15.54
N ALA A 711 10.72 -26.81 15.56
CA ALA A 711 11.66 -26.32 14.56
C ALA A 711 12.49 -27.50 14.07
N GLY A 712 12.26 -27.93 12.83
CA GLY A 712 12.83 -29.17 12.31
C GLY A 712 12.43 -30.39 13.18
N SER A 713 13.41 -31.06 13.76
CA SER A 713 13.21 -32.19 14.68
C SER A 713 13.13 -31.78 16.17
N ALA A 714 13.44 -30.51 16.48
CA ALA A 714 13.45 -30.01 17.84
C ALA A 714 12.04 -29.56 18.26
N ARG A 715 11.53 -30.18 19.33
CA ARG A 715 10.27 -29.78 19.98
C ARG A 715 10.56 -29.03 21.27
N GLU A 716 9.83 -27.96 21.51
CA GLU A 716 9.92 -27.16 22.72
C GLU A 716 8.51 -26.87 23.24
N ILE A 717 8.29 -27.05 24.54
CA ILE A 717 7.03 -26.70 25.20
C ILE A 717 7.25 -25.34 25.86
N LEU A 718 6.60 -24.29 25.34
CA LEU A 718 6.76 -22.93 25.83
C LEU A 718 5.99 -22.72 27.13
N HIS A 719 4.75 -23.15 27.15
CA HIS A 719 3.88 -22.96 28.30
C HIS A 719 2.79 -24.05 28.34
N LYS A 720 2.40 -24.44 29.55
CA LYS A 720 1.23 -25.29 29.75
C LYS A 720 0.51 -24.87 31.03
N PHE A 721 -0.80 -24.90 30.99
CA PHE A 721 -1.62 -24.70 32.18
C PHE A 721 -2.81 -25.65 32.17
N SER A 722 -3.19 -26.11 33.35
CA SER A 722 -4.39 -26.91 33.54
C SER A 722 -5.58 -26.00 33.89
N VAL A 723 -6.77 -26.45 33.49
CA VAL A 723 -8.04 -25.86 33.89
C VAL A 723 -8.97 -26.95 34.35
N ASP A 724 -9.75 -26.67 35.38
CA ASP A 724 -10.84 -27.54 35.80
C ASP A 724 -12.16 -26.91 35.34
N LEU A 725 -12.65 -27.39 34.20
CA LEU A 725 -13.91 -26.93 33.63
C LEU A 725 -15.09 -27.71 34.24
N PRO A 726 -16.19 -27.03 34.60
CA PRO A 726 -17.37 -27.71 35.12
C PRO A 726 -17.89 -28.76 34.14
N LYS A 727 -17.89 -30.03 34.54
CA LYS A 727 -18.35 -31.13 33.67
C LYS A 727 -19.81 -30.95 33.26
N LYS A 728 -20.19 -31.49 32.10
CA LYS A 728 -21.58 -31.61 31.71
C LYS A 728 -22.25 -32.62 32.67
N HIS A 729 -23.19 -32.14 33.47
CA HIS A 729 -23.99 -32.99 34.35
C HIS A 729 -25.46 -32.61 34.22
N GLY A 730 -26.32 -33.63 34.17
CA GLY A 730 -27.78 -33.47 34.19
C GLY A 730 -28.35 -33.27 35.61
N ARG A 731 -27.51 -33.33 36.65
CA ARG A 731 -27.93 -33.14 38.04
C ARG A 731 -27.99 -31.66 38.39
N GLY A 732 -29.07 -31.21 39.05
CA GLY A 732 -29.19 -29.82 39.51
C GLY A 732 -30.60 -29.25 39.59
N GLY A 733 -31.62 -29.93 39.02
CA GLY A 733 -33.01 -29.45 39.04
C GLY A 733 -33.11 -28.00 38.56
N GLN A 734 -33.72 -27.12 39.36
CA GLN A 734 -33.84 -25.68 39.11
C GLN A 734 -32.49 -24.93 38.96
N SER A 735 -31.38 -25.51 39.45
CA SER A 735 -30.03 -24.94 39.30
C SER A 735 -29.29 -25.45 38.05
N ALA A 736 -29.86 -26.37 37.26
CA ALA A 736 -29.20 -26.93 36.07
C ALA A 736 -28.80 -25.85 35.04
N LEU A 737 -29.70 -24.88 34.81
CA LEU A 737 -29.49 -23.69 33.99
C LEU A 737 -28.32 -22.83 34.46
N ARG A 738 -28.25 -22.60 35.78
CA ARG A 738 -27.14 -21.86 36.41
C ARG A 738 -25.82 -22.60 36.24
N PHE A 739 -25.80 -23.93 36.39
CA PHE A 739 -24.60 -24.74 36.15
C PHE A 739 -24.20 -24.77 34.67
N ALA A 740 -25.18 -24.78 33.75
CA ALA A 740 -24.92 -24.66 32.31
C ALA A 740 -24.33 -23.30 31.94
N ARG A 741 -24.90 -22.20 32.47
CA ARG A 741 -24.37 -20.84 32.28
C ARG A 741 -22.97 -20.69 32.86
N LEU A 742 -22.74 -21.13 34.10
CA LEU A 742 -21.41 -21.15 34.73
C LEU A 742 -20.40 -21.97 33.92
N ARG A 743 -20.85 -23.09 33.32
CA ARG A 743 -20.01 -23.90 32.43
C ARG A 743 -19.64 -23.13 31.16
N MET A 744 -20.62 -22.55 30.46
CA MET A 744 -20.36 -21.77 29.24
C MET A 744 -19.50 -20.54 29.52
N GLU A 745 -19.73 -19.85 30.65
CA GLU A 745 -18.91 -18.73 31.10
C GLU A 745 -17.47 -19.17 31.39
N LYS A 746 -17.26 -20.30 32.07
CA LYS A 746 -15.92 -20.86 32.32
C LYS A 746 -15.25 -21.33 31.03
N ARG A 747 -15.99 -21.89 30.07
CA ARG A 747 -15.49 -22.26 28.73
C ARG A 747 -15.06 -21.02 27.94
N HIS A 748 -15.88 -19.98 27.91
CA HIS A 748 -15.55 -18.71 27.24
C HIS A 748 -14.33 -18.04 27.89
N ASN A 749 -14.24 -18.02 29.23
CA ASN A 749 -13.06 -17.52 29.93
C ASN A 749 -11.81 -18.36 29.67
N TYR A 750 -11.96 -19.68 29.47
CA TYR A 750 -10.86 -20.54 29.06
C TYR A 750 -10.38 -20.23 27.64
N VAL A 751 -11.29 -20.10 26.66
CA VAL A 751 -10.95 -19.69 25.29
C VAL A 751 -10.28 -18.32 25.26
N ARG A 752 -10.79 -17.35 26.03
CA ARG A 752 -10.17 -16.02 26.19
C ARG A 752 -8.75 -16.12 26.73
N LYS A 753 -8.56 -16.84 27.85
CA LYS A 753 -7.24 -17.04 28.45
C LYS A 753 -6.29 -17.73 27.48
N VAL A 754 -6.79 -18.65 26.65
CA VAL A 754 -5.98 -19.31 25.63
C VAL A 754 -5.56 -18.34 24.53
N ALA A 755 -6.48 -17.53 24.02
CA ALA A 755 -6.20 -16.52 23.01
C ALA A 755 -5.21 -15.43 23.49
N GLU A 756 -5.39 -14.93 24.72
CA GLU A 756 -4.49 -13.93 25.32
C GLU A 756 -3.07 -14.50 25.50
N MET A 757 -2.95 -15.75 25.97
CA MET A 757 -1.66 -16.41 26.16
C MET A 757 -0.98 -16.73 24.81
N ALA A 758 -1.75 -17.13 23.80
CA ALA A 758 -1.23 -17.31 22.44
C ALA A 758 -0.61 -16.01 21.90
N THR A 759 -1.28 -14.88 22.15
CA THR A 759 -0.79 -13.55 21.76
C THR A 759 0.51 -13.20 22.49
N GLN A 760 0.60 -13.47 23.80
CA GLN A 760 1.81 -13.20 24.58
C GLN A 760 3.01 -14.08 24.18
N LEU A 761 2.76 -15.32 23.77
CA LEU A 761 3.82 -16.29 23.47
C LEU A 761 4.27 -16.26 22.02
N PHE A 762 3.32 -16.08 21.08
CA PHE A 762 3.57 -16.17 19.65
C PHE A 762 3.71 -14.83 18.95
N ILE A 763 3.48 -13.70 19.63
CA ILE A 763 3.72 -12.35 19.08
C ILE A 763 4.85 -11.68 19.86
N THR A 764 5.82 -11.12 19.15
CA THR A 764 6.92 -10.34 19.72
C THR A 764 7.19 -9.16 18.81
N ASN A 765 7.28 -7.94 19.34
CA ASN A 765 7.43 -6.70 18.55
C ASN A 765 6.37 -6.55 17.44
N ASP A 766 5.10 -6.77 17.79
CA ASP A 766 3.94 -6.68 16.89
C ASP A 766 3.95 -7.59 15.65
N LYS A 767 4.86 -8.57 15.58
CA LYS A 767 4.90 -9.59 14.54
C LYS A 767 4.86 -11.01 15.15
N PRO A 768 4.24 -11.99 14.47
CA PRO A 768 4.34 -13.39 14.89
C PRO A 768 5.80 -13.85 14.89
N ASN A 769 6.22 -14.56 15.94
CA ASN A 769 7.56 -15.13 16.08
C ASN A 769 7.67 -16.57 15.54
N ILE A 770 6.57 -17.08 14.98
CA ILE A 770 6.41 -18.39 14.36
C ILE A 770 6.00 -18.22 12.90
N SER A 771 6.47 -19.10 12.02
CA SER A 771 6.13 -19.05 10.59
C SER A 771 4.67 -19.45 10.37
N ASN A 772 4.20 -20.48 11.07
CA ASN A 772 2.83 -20.99 10.96
C ASN A 772 2.32 -21.58 12.27
N LEU A 773 1.00 -21.68 12.41
CA LEU A 773 0.32 -22.15 13.61
C LEU A 773 -0.58 -23.36 13.30
N VAL A 774 -0.54 -24.36 14.18
CA VAL A 774 -1.44 -25.52 14.16
C VAL A 774 -2.29 -25.51 15.43
N LEU A 775 -3.61 -25.57 15.24
CA LEU A 775 -4.57 -25.69 16.36
C LEU A 775 -4.95 -27.17 16.49
N ALA A 776 -4.69 -27.77 17.64
CA ALA A 776 -4.99 -29.18 17.90
C ALA A 776 -5.88 -29.34 19.14
N GLY A 777 -6.76 -30.33 19.13
CA GLY A 777 -7.58 -30.65 20.30
C GLY A 777 -8.60 -31.76 20.05
N SER A 778 -9.12 -32.35 21.11
CA SER A 778 -10.08 -33.47 21.08
C SER A 778 -11.53 -33.06 20.92
N ALA A 779 -11.86 -31.79 21.23
CA ALA A 779 -13.20 -31.24 21.19
C ALA A 779 -13.28 -30.01 20.27
N ASP A 780 -14.49 -29.46 20.13
CA ASP A 780 -14.79 -28.31 19.27
C ASP A 780 -14.18 -26.98 19.76
N PHE A 781 -13.49 -26.99 20.90
CA PHE A 781 -12.81 -25.82 21.48
C PHE A 781 -11.83 -25.13 20.53
N LYS A 782 -11.17 -25.89 19.65
CA LYS A 782 -10.23 -25.35 18.66
C LYS A 782 -10.94 -24.58 17.54
N ASN A 783 -12.14 -25.02 17.16
CA ASN A 783 -12.98 -24.31 16.18
C ASN A 783 -13.61 -23.07 16.83
N GLU A 784 -14.05 -23.18 18.09
CA GLU A 784 -14.50 -22.04 18.90
C GLU A 784 -13.40 -20.97 19.02
N LEU A 785 -12.12 -21.37 19.19
CA LEU A 785 -11.00 -20.42 19.22
C LEU A 785 -10.78 -19.78 17.84
N ASN A 786 -10.72 -20.57 16.77
CA ASN A 786 -10.42 -20.08 15.41
C ASN A 786 -11.52 -19.14 14.85
N GLY A 787 -12.78 -19.40 15.18
CA GLY A 787 -13.92 -18.58 14.78
C GLY A 787 -14.23 -17.42 15.72
N SER A 788 -13.48 -17.23 16.81
CA SER A 788 -13.76 -16.17 17.78
C SER A 788 -13.05 -14.86 17.46
N ASP A 789 -13.74 -13.74 17.75
CA ASP A 789 -13.15 -12.39 17.71
C ASP A 789 -12.08 -12.16 18.79
N LEU A 790 -11.97 -13.09 19.76
CA LEU A 790 -11.00 -13.04 20.85
C LEU A 790 -9.59 -13.42 20.39
N PHE A 791 -9.48 -14.17 19.29
CA PHE A 791 -8.20 -14.62 18.78
C PHE A 791 -7.55 -13.55 17.90
N ASP A 792 -6.27 -13.25 18.13
CA ASP A 792 -5.57 -12.18 17.39
C ASP A 792 -5.59 -12.50 15.88
N LYS A 793 -6.06 -11.54 15.08
CA LYS A 793 -6.24 -11.70 13.63
C LYS A 793 -4.92 -12.03 12.92
N ARG A 794 -3.77 -11.60 13.44
CA ARG A 794 -2.44 -11.93 12.91
C ARG A 794 -2.13 -13.41 13.10
N LEU A 795 -2.51 -13.98 14.24
CA LEU A 795 -2.34 -15.41 14.51
C LEU A 795 -3.37 -16.26 13.74
N ALA A 796 -4.60 -15.77 13.61
CA ALA A 796 -5.64 -16.42 12.79
C ALA A 796 -5.21 -16.57 11.32
N ALA A 797 -4.55 -15.55 10.75
CA ALA A 797 -4.06 -15.57 9.38
C ALA A 797 -2.96 -16.61 9.11
N ILE A 798 -2.20 -17.02 10.13
CA ILE A 798 -1.11 -18.01 10.02
C ILE A 798 -1.55 -19.43 10.45
N VAL A 799 -2.83 -19.66 10.75
CA VAL A 799 -3.34 -21.00 11.05
C VAL A 799 -3.37 -21.83 9.78
N VAL A 800 -2.53 -22.86 9.73
CA VAL A 800 -2.40 -23.75 8.55
C VAL A 800 -3.40 -24.90 8.60
N LYS A 801 -3.57 -25.49 9.79
CA LYS A 801 -4.41 -26.69 9.95
C LYS A 801 -5.00 -26.74 11.35
N VAL A 802 -6.25 -27.19 11.41
CA VAL A 802 -6.93 -27.57 12.64
C VAL A 802 -6.95 -29.10 12.71
N VAL A 803 -6.38 -29.67 13.76
CA VAL A 803 -6.15 -31.13 13.91
C VAL A 803 -6.96 -31.68 15.07
N ASP A 804 -7.72 -32.74 14.80
CA ASP A 804 -8.36 -33.54 15.84
C ASP A 804 -7.36 -34.51 16.45
N VAL A 805 -7.11 -34.40 17.76
CA VAL A 805 -6.24 -35.32 18.51
C VAL A 805 -7.03 -36.07 19.58
N SER A 806 -6.64 -37.32 19.85
CA SER A 806 -7.38 -38.18 20.78
C SER A 806 -7.10 -37.86 22.26
N TYR A 807 -5.94 -37.25 22.53
CA TYR A 807 -5.47 -36.92 23.87
C TYR A 807 -5.06 -35.44 23.95
N GLY A 808 -5.22 -34.81 25.12
CA GLY A 808 -4.69 -33.49 25.40
C GLY A 808 -3.25 -33.49 25.90
N GLY A 809 -2.69 -32.29 26.13
CA GLY A 809 -1.36 -32.12 26.71
C GLY A 809 -0.21 -32.60 25.80
N GLU A 810 0.83 -33.17 26.40
CA GLU A 810 2.07 -33.54 25.69
C GLU A 810 1.89 -34.72 24.72
N ASN A 811 1.03 -35.68 25.06
CA ASN A 811 0.71 -36.79 24.17
C ASN A 811 -0.09 -36.32 22.94
N GLY A 812 -1.05 -35.42 23.17
CA GLY A 812 -1.76 -34.73 22.10
C GLY A 812 -0.85 -33.90 21.21
N PHE A 813 0.17 -33.26 21.79
CA PHE A 813 1.17 -32.50 21.05
C PHE A 813 1.96 -33.39 20.09
N ASN A 814 2.42 -34.57 20.53
CA ASN A 814 3.14 -35.50 19.64
C ASN A 814 2.25 -36.01 18.49
N GLN A 815 1.00 -36.36 18.81
CA GLN A 815 0.03 -36.80 17.81
C GLN A 815 -0.27 -35.68 16.80
N ALA A 816 -0.40 -34.43 17.26
CA ALA A 816 -0.61 -33.28 16.39
C ALA A 816 0.57 -33.05 15.44
N ILE A 817 1.81 -33.25 15.91
CA ILE A 817 3.02 -33.12 15.07
C ILE A 817 2.99 -34.17 13.95
N GLU A 818 2.68 -35.42 14.27
CA GLU A 818 2.61 -36.50 13.29
C GLU A 818 1.54 -36.25 12.21
N LEU A 819 0.33 -35.83 12.62
CA LEU A 819 -0.79 -35.53 11.72
C LEU A 819 -0.60 -34.23 10.91
N ALA A 820 0.26 -33.33 11.38
CA ALA A 820 0.58 -32.07 10.70
C ALA A 820 1.84 -32.18 9.82
N ALA A 821 2.67 -33.22 9.97
CA ALA A 821 3.96 -33.34 9.31
C ALA A 821 3.91 -33.16 7.79
N GLU A 822 2.94 -33.77 7.12
CA GLU A 822 2.75 -33.65 5.67
C GLU A 822 2.41 -32.20 5.26
N THR A 823 1.53 -31.54 6.01
CA THR A 823 1.12 -30.16 5.73
C THR A 823 2.25 -29.17 5.99
N LEU A 824 3.03 -29.40 7.05
CA LEU A 824 4.18 -28.57 7.43
C LEU A 824 5.34 -28.70 6.43
N ALA A 825 5.59 -29.90 5.90
CA ALA A 825 6.58 -30.11 4.84
C ALA A 825 6.21 -29.41 3.52
N ASN A 826 4.92 -29.23 3.27
CA ASN A 826 4.40 -28.65 2.03
C ASN A 826 4.26 -27.11 2.04
N VAL A 827 4.49 -26.43 3.17
CA VAL A 827 4.25 -24.97 3.26
C VAL A 827 5.04 -24.17 2.23
N LYS A 828 6.34 -24.46 2.06
CA LYS A 828 7.18 -23.77 1.06
C LYS A 828 6.68 -24.00 -0.36
N PHE A 829 6.26 -25.23 -0.67
CA PHE A 829 5.64 -25.58 -1.95
C PHE A 829 4.31 -24.85 -2.18
N VAL A 830 3.52 -24.62 -1.12
CA VAL A 830 2.24 -23.88 -1.21
C VAL A 830 2.49 -22.39 -1.46
N GLN A 831 3.49 -21.79 -0.81
CA GLN A 831 3.87 -20.39 -1.05
C GLN A 831 4.40 -20.19 -2.47
N GLU A 832 5.30 -21.07 -2.92
CA GLU A 832 5.85 -21.08 -4.29
C GLU A 832 4.73 -21.22 -5.33
N LYS A 833 3.81 -22.18 -5.12
CA LYS A 833 2.64 -22.38 -5.99
C LYS A 833 1.76 -21.13 -6.03
N LYS A 834 1.50 -20.49 -4.88
CA LYS A 834 0.67 -19.27 -4.82
C LYS A 834 1.31 -18.13 -5.61
N LEU A 835 2.63 -17.96 -5.52
CA LEU A 835 3.37 -16.94 -6.28
C LEU A 835 3.25 -17.19 -7.79
N ILE A 836 3.49 -18.42 -8.24
CA ILE A 836 3.41 -18.77 -9.66
C ILE A 836 1.97 -18.64 -10.17
N VAL A 837 0.96 -19.03 -9.37
CA VAL A 837 -0.45 -18.83 -9.73
C VAL A 837 -0.76 -17.34 -9.90
N SER A 838 -0.30 -16.48 -8.98
CA SER A 838 -0.47 -15.02 -9.12
C SER A 838 0.18 -14.48 -10.39
N TYR A 839 1.37 -14.97 -10.75
CA TYR A 839 2.05 -14.61 -12.00
C TYR A 839 1.27 -15.08 -13.24
N MET A 840 0.74 -16.30 -13.22
CA MET A 840 -0.07 -16.84 -14.32
C MET A 840 -1.43 -16.15 -14.44
N GLU A 841 -2.00 -15.64 -13.34
CA GLU A 841 -3.23 -14.85 -13.35
C GLU A 841 -3.05 -13.51 -14.07
N GLU A 842 -1.91 -12.84 -13.88
CA GLU A 842 -1.59 -11.60 -14.62
C GLU A 842 -1.50 -11.85 -16.13
N ILE A 843 -0.98 -13.02 -16.53
CA ILE A 843 -0.97 -13.46 -17.94
C ILE A 843 -2.39 -13.76 -18.42
N ALA A 844 -3.18 -14.50 -17.64
CA ALA A 844 -4.53 -14.90 -18.01
C ALA A 844 -5.51 -13.73 -18.12
N GLN A 845 -5.31 -12.66 -17.33
CA GLN A 845 -6.15 -11.47 -17.33
C GLN A 845 -5.74 -10.44 -18.40
N ASP A 846 -4.63 -10.67 -19.14
CA ASP A 846 -4.05 -9.73 -20.10
C ASP A 846 -3.85 -8.33 -19.50
N SER A 847 -3.39 -8.28 -18.24
CA SER A 847 -3.18 -7.02 -17.52
C SER A 847 -2.02 -6.19 -18.08
N GLY A 848 -1.13 -6.84 -18.84
CA GLY A 848 0.15 -6.28 -19.31
C GLY A 848 1.17 -6.03 -18.19
N LYS A 849 0.95 -6.56 -16.98
CA LYS A 849 1.84 -6.39 -15.81
C LYS A 849 2.73 -7.60 -15.56
N TYR A 850 3.20 -8.23 -16.62
CA TYR A 850 4.12 -9.36 -16.52
C TYR A 850 5.21 -9.22 -17.59
N CYS A 851 6.37 -9.80 -17.31
CA CYS A 851 7.43 -10.01 -18.29
C CYS A 851 7.94 -11.44 -18.19
N PHE A 852 8.37 -12.01 -19.31
CA PHE A 852 8.96 -13.34 -19.37
C PHE A 852 10.14 -13.34 -20.33
N GLY A 853 11.09 -14.26 -20.13
CA GLY A 853 12.30 -14.31 -20.93
C GLY A 853 13.38 -13.31 -20.48
N VAL A 854 14.63 -13.61 -20.83
CA VAL A 854 15.79 -12.90 -20.29
C VAL A 854 15.86 -11.46 -20.79
N SER A 855 15.61 -11.23 -22.09
CA SER A 855 15.70 -9.90 -22.72
C SER A 855 14.69 -8.92 -22.11
N ASP A 856 13.41 -9.28 -22.14
CA ASP A 856 12.32 -8.42 -21.68
C ASP A 856 12.40 -8.17 -20.17
N THR A 857 12.80 -9.18 -19.39
CA THR A 857 13.00 -9.03 -17.95
C THR A 857 14.16 -8.08 -17.65
N MET A 858 15.27 -8.12 -18.40
CA MET A 858 16.37 -7.17 -18.24
C MET A 858 15.95 -5.74 -18.62
N LYS A 859 15.25 -5.56 -19.74
CA LYS A 859 14.71 -4.24 -20.13
C LYS A 859 13.76 -3.69 -19.06
N ALA A 860 12.86 -4.54 -18.55
CA ALA A 860 11.92 -4.15 -17.49
C ALA A 860 12.62 -3.80 -16.17
N LEU A 861 13.73 -4.47 -15.85
CA LEU A 861 14.56 -4.17 -14.69
C LEU A 861 15.28 -2.82 -14.83
N ASP A 862 15.86 -2.53 -16.00
CA ASP A 862 16.54 -1.27 -16.27
C ASP A 862 15.56 -0.07 -16.23
N LEU A 863 14.31 -0.29 -16.63
CA LEU A 863 13.21 0.68 -16.49
C LEU A 863 12.70 0.84 -15.04
N GLY A 864 13.12 -0.03 -14.11
CA GLY A 864 12.63 -0.07 -12.73
C GLY A 864 11.16 -0.48 -12.61
N ALA A 865 10.61 -1.15 -13.62
CA ALA A 865 9.19 -1.52 -13.70
C ALA A 865 8.85 -2.81 -12.94
N VAL A 866 9.84 -3.67 -12.67
CA VAL A 866 9.62 -4.96 -12.00
C VAL A 866 9.37 -4.76 -10.50
N GLU A 867 8.32 -5.37 -9.97
CA GLU A 867 8.04 -5.45 -8.53
C GLU A 867 8.69 -6.69 -7.92
N THR A 868 8.33 -7.86 -8.45
CA THR A 868 8.81 -9.17 -8.00
C THR A 868 9.45 -9.89 -9.18
N LEU A 869 10.74 -10.19 -9.05
CA LEU A 869 11.52 -10.97 -10.01
C LEU A 869 11.49 -12.44 -9.59
N ILE A 870 11.00 -13.29 -10.48
CA ILE A 870 10.85 -14.73 -10.28
C ILE A 870 11.94 -15.45 -11.09
N LEU A 871 12.83 -16.16 -10.40
CA LEU A 871 13.94 -16.89 -11.02
C LEU A 871 13.90 -18.37 -10.68
N TRP A 872 14.14 -19.21 -11.68
CA TRP A 872 14.42 -20.62 -11.46
C TRP A 872 15.84 -20.82 -10.90
N GLU A 873 15.95 -21.62 -9.83
CA GLU A 873 17.22 -21.88 -9.12
C GLU A 873 18.34 -22.46 -10.01
N ASP A 874 17.96 -23.28 -10.99
CA ASP A 874 18.87 -23.98 -11.91
C ASP A 874 18.89 -23.34 -13.32
N LEU A 875 18.64 -22.02 -13.41
CA LEU A 875 18.66 -21.31 -14.68
C LEU A 875 20.05 -21.45 -15.37
N PRO A 876 20.11 -21.94 -16.62
CA PRO A 876 21.37 -22.31 -17.26
C PRO A 876 22.16 -21.13 -17.87
N HIS A 877 21.64 -19.90 -17.80
CA HIS A 877 22.21 -18.73 -18.46
C HIS A 877 23.44 -18.16 -17.73
N HIS A 878 24.41 -17.68 -18.50
CA HIS A 878 25.60 -16.98 -18.00
C HIS A 878 25.66 -15.54 -18.53
N ARG A 879 26.06 -14.62 -17.66
CA ARG A 879 26.36 -13.23 -17.99
C ARG A 879 27.86 -13.10 -18.30
N PHE A 880 28.16 -12.63 -19.50
CA PHE A 880 29.51 -12.36 -20.00
C PHE A 880 29.73 -10.85 -20.09
N LEU A 881 30.78 -10.37 -19.44
CA LEU A 881 31.33 -9.04 -19.68
C LEU A 881 32.44 -9.17 -20.71
N GLN A 882 32.20 -8.67 -21.92
CA GLN A 882 33.12 -8.74 -23.04
C GLN A 882 33.74 -7.37 -23.27
N ARG A 883 35.04 -7.30 -23.55
CA ARG A 883 35.74 -6.06 -23.87
C ARG A 883 36.34 -6.17 -25.26
N ASN A 884 36.11 -5.16 -26.08
CA ASN A 884 36.80 -5.04 -27.37
C ASN A 884 38.21 -4.47 -27.13
N GLU A 885 39.26 -5.21 -27.50
CA GLU A 885 40.66 -4.78 -27.34
C GLU A 885 41.00 -3.52 -28.17
N THR A 886 40.28 -3.28 -29.26
CA THR A 886 40.56 -2.19 -30.20
C THR A 886 39.88 -0.88 -29.78
N THR A 887 38.65 -0.95 -29.26
CA THR A 887 37.86 0.24 -28.89
C THR A 887 37.82 0.49 -27.38
N GLY A 888 38.15 -0.51 -26.56
CA GLY A 888 38.08 -0.44 -25.10
C GLY A 888 36.67 -0.45 -24.52
N VAL A 889 35.64 -0.59 -25.37
CA VAL A 889 34.22 -0.62 -24.95
C VAL A 889 33.90 -1.98 -24.34
N GLU A 890 33.23 -1.96 -23.19
CA GLU A 890 32.74 -3.16 -22.50
C GLU A 890 31.26 -3.37 -22.83
N THR A 891 30.90 -4.57 -23.30
CA THR A 891 29.53 -4.97 -23.62
C THR A 891 29.12 -6.15 -22.75
N VAL A 892 27.87 -6.14 -22.30
CA VAL A 892 27.29 -7.23 -21.49
C VAL A 892 26.43 -8.09 -22.40
N LYS A 893 26.72 -9.39 -22.47
CA LYS A 893 25.87 -10.37 -23.16
C LYS A 893 25.42 -11.44 -22.18
N ILE A 894 24.17 -11.86 -22.28
CA ILE A 894 23.62 -12.99 -21.53
C ILE A 894 23.39 -14.12 -22.52
N LEU A 895 24.05 -15.25 -22.31
CA LEU A 895 24.05 -16.38 -23.23
C LEU A 895 23.56 -17.65 -22.54
N SER A 896 22.79 -18.45 -23.27
CA SER A 896 22.47 -19.84 -22.90
C SER A 896 23.64 -20.78 -23.22
N PRO A 897 23.71 -22.00 -22.63
CA PRO A 897 24.79 -22.95 -22.91
C PRO A 897 24.90 -23.36 -24.39
N SER A 898 23.79 -23.32 -25.13
CA SER A 898 23.77 -23.52 -26.58
C SER A 898 24.45 -22.38 -27.34
N GLU A 899 24.21 -21.13 -26.94
CA GLU A 899 24.77 -19.93 -27.56
C GLU A 899 26.24 -19.69 -27.18
N GLU A 900 26.67 -20.21 -26.03
CA GLU A 900 28.09 -20.24 -25.62
C GLU A 900 28.95 -21.03 -26.62
N SER A 901 28.38 -22.05 -27.27
CA SER A 901 29.11 -22.88 -28.25
C SER A 901 29.31 -22.18 -29.61
N VAL A 902 28.62 -21.06 -29.85
CA VAL A 902 28.62 -20.35 -31.13
C VAL A 902 29.71 -19.28 -31.13
N THR A 903 30.75 -19.50 -31.92
CA THR A 903 31.93 -18.62 -32.00
C THR A 903 31.60 -17.19 -32.45
N SER A 904 30.50 -16.97 -33.19
CA SER A 904 30.08 -15.63 -33.65
C SER A 904 29.68 -14.70 -32.49
N ASN A 905 29.26 -15.23 -31.34
CA ASN A 905 28.85 -14.42 -30.20
C ASN A 905 30.02 -13.72 -29.48
N PHE A 906 31.25 -14.12 -29.80
CA PHE A 906 32.51 -13.58 -29.26
C PHE A 906 33.30 -12.78 -30.31
N VAL A 907 32.65 -12.38 -31.40
CA VAL A 907 33.21 -11.53 -32.44
C VAL A 907 32.32 -10.29 -32.56
N ASP A 908 32.94 -9.12 -32.67
CA ASP A 908 32.26 -7.85 -32.86
C ASP A 908 31.63 -7.80 -34.28
N ALA A 909 30.36 -7.44 -34.37
CA ALA A 909 29.59 -7.48 -35.61
C ALA A 909 30.06 -6.45 -36.65
N GLU A 910 30.58 -5.30 -36.20
CA GLU A 910 31.00 -4.20 -37.09
C GLU A 910 32.48 -4.30 -37.48
N THR A 911 33.34 -4.77 -36.57
CA THR A 911 34.80 -4.74 -36.75
C THR A 911 35.42 -6.12 -37.03
N GLY A 912 34.67 -7.20 -36.81
CA GLY A 912 35.18 -8.58 -36.94
C GLY A 912 36.27 -8.93 -35.92
N ALA A 913 36.52 -8.07 -34.93
CA ALA A 913 37.52 -8.27 -33.89
C ALA A 913 37.01 -9.25 -32.84
N LYS A 914 37.91 -10.11 -32.31
CA LYS A 914 37.57 -11.02 -31.22
C LYS A 914 37.40 -10.24 -29.93
N LEU A 915 36.26 -10.44 -29.27
CA LEU A 915 35.94 -9.84 -27.98
C LEU A 915 36.57 -10.69 -26.86
N GLU A 916 37.34 -10.04 -25.98
CA GLU A 916 37.94 -10.69 -24.81
C GLU A 916 36.86 -10.85 -23.73
N THR A 917 36.74 -12.04 -23.15
CA THR A 917 35.85 -12.25 -21.99
C THR A 917 36.57 -11.83 -20.73
N VAL A 918 36.13 -10.73 -20.13
CA VAL A 918 36.67 -10.18 -18.87
C VAL A 918 36.10 -10.93 -17.68
N GLU A 919 34.79 -11.19 -17.69
CA GLU A 919 34.11 -11.83 -16.58
C GLU A 919 33.01 -12.77 -17.07
N ARG A 920 32.89 -13.94 -16.44
CA ARG A 920 31.83 -14.93 -16.67
C ARG A 920 31.18 -15.26 -15.34
N VAL A 921 29.91 -14.87 -15.17
CA VAL A 921 29.16 -15.08 -13.93
C VAL A 921 27.82 -15.76 -14.25
N PRO A 922 27.40 -16.80 -13.50
CA PRO A 922 26.05 -17.36 -13.65
C PRO A 922 24.99 -16.29 -13.41
N LEU A 923 23.97 -16.20 -14.27
CA LEU A 923 22.98 -15.12 -14.21
C LEU A 923 22.24 -15.07 -12.88
N VAL A 924 21.91 -16.24 -12.32
CA VAL A 924 21.28 -16.41 -11.00
C VAL A 924 22.10 -15.77 -9.87
N GLU A 925 23.43 -15.90 -9.95
CA GLU A 925 24.35 -15.34 -8.94
C GLU A 925 24.49 -13.83 -9.08
N TRP A 926 24.48 -13.35 -10.32
CA TRP A 926 24.48 -11.92 -10.59
C TRP A 926 23.21 -11.26 -10.02
N PHE A 927 22.03 -11.87 -10.22
CA PHE A 927 20.79 -11.37 -9.63
C PHE A 927 20.81 -11.41 -8.10
N ALA A 928 21.25 -12.51 -7.49
CA ALA A 928 21.34 -12.62 -6.02
C ALA A 928 22.23 -11.55 -5.37
N ASN A 929 23.19 -10.98 -6.11
CA ASN A 929 24.10 -9.94 -5.63
C ASN A 929 23.62 -8.52 -5.96
N ASN A 930 22.86 -8.31 -7.05
CA ASN A 930 22.55 -6.98 -7.58
C ASN A 930 21.06 -6.61 -7.59
N TYR A 931 20.14 -7.54 -7.29
CA TYR A 931 18.69 -7.25 -7.34
C TYR A 931 18.27 -6.03 -6.50
N LYS A 932 18.90 -5.80 -5.35
CA LYS A 932 18.63 -4.63 -4.48
C LYS A 932 18.89 -3.29 -5.16
N GLN A 933 19.80 -3.22 -6.14
CA GLN A 933 20.10 -1.99 -6.88
C GLN A 933 18.92 -1.57 -7.77
N PHE A 934 18.11 -2.54 -8.22
CA PHE A 934 16.93 -2.30 -9.07
C PHE A 934 15.66 -2.03 -8.26
N GLY A 935 15.73 -2.13 -6.92
CA GLY A 935 14.57 -1.94 -6.05
C GLY A 935 13.50 -3.02 -6.20
N THR A 936 13.87 -4.24 -6.60
CA THR A 936 12.98 -5.37 -6.82
C THR A 936 13.06 -6.41 -5.69
N VAL A 937 12.01 -7.21 -5.52
CA VAL A 937 12.02 -8.39 -4.64
C VAL A 937 12.40 -9.61 -5.47
N LEU A 938 13.38 -10.40 -5.01
CA LEU A 938 13.84 -11.59 -5.72
C LEU A 938 13.29 -12.87 -5.06
N GLU A 939 12.60 -13.70 -5.83
CA GLU A 939 12.02 -14.96 -5.40
C GLU A 939 12.55 -16.13 -6.24
N PHE A 940 12.99 -17.20 -5.57
CA PHE A 940 13.48 -18.42 -6.22
C PHE A 940 12.39 -19.50 -6.29
N VAL A 941 12.21 -20.07 -7.47
CA VAL A 941 11.25 -21.16 -7.72
C VAL A 941 11.95 -22.43 -8.19
N THR A 942 11.25 -23.57 -8.06
CA THR A 942 11.73 -24.91 -8.43
C THR A 942 10.80 -25.56 -9.45
N ALA A 943 11.31 -26.54 -10.19
CA ALA A 943 10.50 -27.30 -11.15
C ALA A 943 9.72 -28.49 -10.51
N ARG A 944 9.54 -28.49 -9.17
CA ARG A 944 8.92 -29.62 -8.45
C ARG A 944 7.39 -29.63 -8.53
N SER A 945 6.78 -28.45 -8.63
CA SER A 945 5.34 -28.31 -8.84
C SER A 945 4.99 -28.37 -10.34
N GLN A 946 3.73 -28.70 -10.65
CA GLN A 946 3.26 -28.70 -12.05
C GLN A 946 3.35 -27.29 -12.64
N GLU A 947 2.94 -26.28 -11.87
CA GLU A 947 3.00 -24.86 -12.23
C GLU A 947 4.44 -24.37 -12.35
N GLY A 948 5.34 -24.79 -11.45
CA GLY A 948 6.77 -24.48 -11.52
C GLY A 948 7.44 -25.10 -12.74
N SER A 949 7.09 -26.33 -13.09
CA SER A 949 7.55 -26.95 -14.34
C SER A 949 7.09 -26.16 -15.57
N GLN A 950 5.84 -25.68 -15.57
CA GLN A 950 5.31 -24.83 -16.65
C GLN A 950 6.05 -23.49 -16.73
N PHE A 951 6.38 -22.86 -15.60
CA PHE A 951 7.19 -21.64 -15.58
C PHE A 951 8.61 -21.88 -16.12
N CYS A 952 9.27 -22.95 -15.66
CA CYS A 952 10.65 -23.26 -16.06
C CYS A 952 10.76 -23.66 -17.53
N GLN A 953 9.86 -24.52 -18.03
CA GLN A 953 9.92 -25.04 -19.39
C GLN A 953 9.18 -24.17 -20.40
N GLY A 954 8.07 -23.53 -20.00
CA GLY A 954 7.23 -22.74 -20.89
C GLY A 954 7.65 -21.28 -21.04
N PHE A 955 8.13 -20.66 -19.96
CA PHE A 955 8.47 -19.23 -19.93
C PHE A 955 9.97 -18.96 -19.78
N GLY A 956 10.82 -19.98 -19.97
CA GLY A 956 12.28 -19.85 -19.94
C GLY A 956 12.89 -19.74 -18.54
N GLY A 957 12.11 -19.95 -17.47
CA GLY A 957 12.59 -19.99 -16.09
C GLY A 957 13.00 -18.63 -15.51
N ILE A 958 12.68 -17.53 -16.19
CA ILE A 958 12.87 -16.16 -15.72
C ILE A 958 11.65 -15.32 -16.10
N GLY A 959 11.14 -14.54 -15.16
CA GLY A 959 10.02 -13.63 -15.38
C GLY A 959 9.83 -12.69 -14.22
N GLY A 960 8.90 -11.76 -14.35
CA GLY A 960 8.62 -10.78 -13.30
C GLY A 960 7.19 -10.26 -13.34
N ILE A 961 6.68 -9.89 -12.17
CA ILE A 961 5.44 -9.15 -12.01
C ILE A 961 5.81 -7.66 -12.04
N LEU A 962 5.16 -6.88 -12.89
CA LEU A 962 5.46 -5.46 -13.12
C LEU A 962 4.53 -4.55 -12.29
N ARG A 963 5.07 -3.43 -11.80
CA ARG A 963 4.33 -2.38 -11.09
C ARG A 963 3.33 -1.66 -12.00
N TRP A 964 3.70 -1.46 -13.26
CA TRP A 964 2.89 -0.83 -14.30
C TRP A 964 3.08 -1.56 -15.64
N LYS A 965 2.12 -1.36 -16.56
CA LYS A 965 2.17 -1.95 -17.90
C LYS A 965 3.33 -1.36 -18.70
N VAL A 966 4.12 -2.22 -19.30
CA VAL A 966 5.23 -1.87 -20.20
C VAL A 966 4.92 -2.47 -21.57
N ASP A 967 5.07 -1.69 -22.63
CA ASP A 967 4.92 -2.19 -24.00
C ASP A 967 6.30 -2.61 -24.52
N PHE A 968 6.51 -3.92 -24.66
CA PHE A 968 7.78 -4.47 -25.13
C PHE A 968 7.93 -4.40 -26.65
N MET A 969 6.83 -4.23 -27.40
CA MET A 969 6.85 -4.19 -28.87
C MET A 969 7.35 -2.83 -29.40
N GLU A 970 6.95 -1.70 -28.82
CA GLU A 970 7.45 -0.37 -29.24
C GLU A 970 8.96 -0.22 -29.04
N MET A 971 9.53 -0.92 -28.04
CA MET A 971 10.96 -0.89 -27.74
C MET A 971 11.82 -1.76 -28.67
N GLU A 972 11.24 -2.62 -29.50
CA GLU A 972 11.99 -3.29 -30.58
C GLU A 972 12.14 -2.39 -31.81
N TYR A 973 11.18 -1.48 -32.06
CA TYR A 973 11.21 -0.59 -33.22
C TYR A 973 12.13 0.64 -33.06
N GLU A 974 12.46 1.07 -31.84
CA GLU A 974 13.37 2.22 -31.63
C GLU A 974 14.87 1.89 -31.84
N PHE A 975 15.24 0.62 -32.02
CA PHE A 975 16.64 0.20 -32.20
C PHE A 975 17.00 -0.27 -33.61
N ASP A 976 16.03 -0.41 -34.52
CA ASP A 976 16.25 -0.81 -35.92
C ASP A 976 16.26 0.38 -36.92
N ASP A 977 16.15 1.64 -36.43
CA ASP A 977 16.09 2.84 -37.28
C ASP A 977 17.45 3.28 -37.89
N ASP A 978 18.54 2.50 -37.70
CA ASP A 978 19.86 2.77 -38.29
C ASP A 978 20.18 1.93 -39.54
N ASP A 979 19.30 1.04 -40.02
CA ASP A 979 19.52 0.27 -41.25
C ASP A 979 18.72 0.80 -42.47
N ASP A 980 19.46 1.48 -43.36
CA ASP A 980 19.27 1.63 -44.80
C ASP A 980 17.91 2.09 -45.37
N PHE A 981 17.79 3.40 -45.63
CA PHE A 981 16.97 3.93 -46.74
C PHE A 981 17.88 4.43 -47.87
N ASP A 982 18.29 3.50 -48.73
CA ASP A 982 18.80 3.78 -50.07
C ASP A 982 17.62 4.22 -50.97
N GLU A 983 17.45 5.53 -51.14
CA GLU A 983 16.36 6.13 -51.92
C GLU A 983 16.69 6.24 -53.43
N ASP A 984 17.28 5.20 -54.02
CA ASP A 984 17.57 5.13 -55.46
C ASP A 984 17.34 3.71 -56.03
N ALA A 985 16.08 3.27 -56.04
CA ALA A 985 15.67 2.14 -56.88
C ALA A 985 14.19 2.19 -57.31
N PHE A 986 13.99 2.82 -58.47
CA PHE A 986 13.04 2.45 -59.54
C PHE A 986 11.51 2.49 -59.31
N MET A 987 10.91 3.37 -60.13
CA MET A 987 9.64 3.23 -60.89
C MET A 987 8.30 3.14 -60.16
#